data_AF-A0A818LJS1-F1
#
_entry.id   AF-A0A818LJS1-F1
#
_cell.length_a   1.000
_cell.length_b   1.000
_cell.length_c   1.000
_cell.angle_alpha   90.00
_cell.angle_beta   90.00
_cell.angle_gamma   90.00
#
_symmetry.space_group_name_H-M   'P 1'
#
loop_
_entity.id
_entity.type
_entity.pdbx_description
1 polymer ?
#
loop_
_entity_poly.entity_id
_entity_poly.type
_entity_poly.pdbx_seq_one_letter_code
_entity_poly.pdbx_strand_id
1 'polypeptide(L)'
;MYLFHSDPTANLSTSTSLSSLPTNFMDTQRNLRQWLEDVEQSLLTDKVRVVDLQAIGAKKKIYKDLLDQTLEQEICMEQLNMTARDHYPKLAVDTSRRLQEELKNYQDRLYDVKMFLSERLAKYNRVDKTLSDFERSIDEVKLWIRNVQPRLNATDTSYSDSRVLENQLGRSQILQHEIREMQITINRLNKDVVDLTQDADENLARQLREEMRELNESWSHIISSTKVNSKNIQDALKRNKVLQEEIQELEDWITDKEREAPADDGPIFYQDQLRERLDQYQKLQTELNLKEHTVRNLVLQGRQDLSNPSPSAPELAQNLETLISNYTNLQKKVDTKVMFYTDIHELHEELKNLLHQENVWLDGLQNKVFSSSNNGADAEEISEELDTLERFVKTHSKTNYEKMFEISDRLQATKVSIPATNSQLNQFRIRWEQLHDDAFKKLHTLNSQISDYQHMGHQITAMFEWMKHTDNTLNARLKDDVYADDVPGEAEKLIIEFNQYEAFLRSIDDKIHALRSTAKTEAAKRLEQQLVLLRNQFLQLHIKFRQFQKPSDFEPKFAKMRQILIEIEHNVHILDVRSDDPDVIHNQLENCLKLYKTLSDIKSEVEYVIRTGRGIVEKKQSDEPHDLTRQIDQLKAQYNNLGSKVSGAKNQLDSIERHLRKFRKEYSHIHEWFVKADNEIRKIENKQISKNTKEEIDWIRATRNDIKKLEGNFETLKNLERTIQKEADRPLTSLHDKAIELKRQIDQLDRRLKDRSEIVEVNK
;
A
#
# COMPACT_ATOMS: atom_id res chain seq x y z
N MET A 1 -116.81 -62.75 -16.38
CA MET A 1 -117.58 -63.29 -15.24
C MET A 1 -119.00 -62.73 -15.30
N TYR A 2 -119.76 -63.14 -16.32
CA TYR A 2 -121.22 -63.14 -16.32
C TYR A 2 -121.60 -64.61 -16.31
N LEU A 3 -122.53 -64.93 -15.42
CA LEU A 3 -122.68 -66.21 -14.77
C LEU A 3 -123.30 -67.25 -15.71
N PHE A 4 -122.58 -68.37 -15.89
CA PHE A 4 -123.22 -69.67 -16.11
C PHE A 4 -124.08 -69.97 -14.88
N HIS A 5 -125.34 -69.52 -14.90
CA HIS A 5 -126.39 -69.98 -14.01
C HIS A 5 -127.43 -70.67 -14.86
N SER A 6 -127.24 -71.97 -15.02
CA SER A 6 -128.33 -72.88 -15.36
C SER A 6 -129.13 -73.11 -14.07
N ASP A 7 -130.35 -72.57 -14.01
CA ASP A 7 -131.32 -72.90 -12.98
C ASP A 7 -131.75 -74.37 -13.14
N PRO A 8 -131.52 -75.25 -12.15
CA PRO A 8 -131.90 -76.65 -12.21
C PRO A 8 -133.17 -76.84 -11.38
N THR A 9 -134.36 -76.60 -11.94
CA THR A 9 -135.62 -77.26 -11.56
C THR A 9 -136.82 -76.58 -12.22
N ALA A 10 -137.41 -77.24 -13.22
CA ALA A 10 -138.84 -77.15 -13.51
C ALA A 10 -139.28 -78.46 -14.18
N ASN A 11 -139.35 -79.52 -13.37
CA ASN A 11 -140.18 -80.68 -13.69
C ASN A 11 -141.64 -80.22 -13.63
N LEU A 12 -142.32 -80.13 -14.77
CA LEU A 12 -143.77 -80.27 -14.84
C LEU A 12 -144.17 -80.82 -16.21
N SER A 13 -144.69 -82.03 -16.12
CA SER A 13 -145.13 -82.94 -17.17
C SER A 13 -146.37 -82.42 -17.90
N THR A 14 -146.28 -82.25 -19.22
CA THR A 14 -147.36 -82.55 -20.15
C THR A 14 -146.77 -82.99 -21.48
N SER A 15 -147.13 -84.20 -21.87
CA SER A 15 -146.67 -84.99 -23.00
C SER A 15 -147.25 -84.51 -24.33
N THR A 16 -146.39 -84.02 -25.23
CA THR A 16 -146.63 -84.05 -26.68
C THR A 16 -145.30 -84.01 -27.45
N SER A 17 -144.80 -85.21 -27.76
CA SER A 17 -143.99 -85.61 -28.94
C SER A 17 -142.77 -84.78 -29.37
N LEU A 18 -141.61 -84.99 -28.72
CA LEU A 18 -140.28 -84.88 -29.37
C LEU A 18 -139.86 -86.19 -30.07
N SER A 19 -140.69 -87.24 -30.02
CA SER A 19 -140.41 -88.57 -30.57
C SER A 19 -140.40 -88.65 -32.10
N SER A 20 -140.58 -87.53 -32.81
CA SER A 20 -140.55 -87.45 -34.28
C SER A 20 -139.21 -86.97 -34.86
N LEU A 21 -138.24 -86.64 -34.01
CA LEU A 21 -136.89 -86.25 -34.42
C LEU A 21 -136.00 -87.49 -34.60
N PRO A 22 -135.07 -87.50 -35.59
CA PRO A 22 -134.18 -88.64 -35.83
C PRO A 22 -133.34 -88.96 -34.59
N THR A 23 -133.07 -90.25 -34.34
CA THR A 23 -132.19 -90.69 -33.24
C THR A 23 -130.81 -90.04 -33.31
N ASN A 24 -130.26 -89.90 -34.52
CA ASN A 24 -128.98 -89.23 -34.77
C ASN A 24 -128.98 -87.75 -34.32
N PHE A 25 -130.13 -87.05 -34.39
CA PHE A 25 -130.24 -85.66 -33.91
C PHE A 25 -130.10 -85.61 -32.39
N MET A 26 -130.80 -86.51 -31.68
CA MET A 26 -130.77 -86.58 -30.21
C MET A 26 -129.39 -86.97 -29.68
N ASP A 27 -128.69 -87.86 -30.38
CA ASP A 27 -127.33 -88.28 -30.00
C ASP A 27 -126.32 -87.16 -30.24
N THR A 28 -126.38 -86.46 -31.39
CA THR A 28 -125.51 -85.29 -31.65
C THR A 28 -125.79 -84.15 -30.66
N GLN A 29 -127.05 -83.89 -30.33
CA GLN A 29 -127.44 -82.86 -29.34
C GLN A 29 -126.93 -83.22 -27.94
N ARG A 30 -127.03 -84.48 -27.53
CA ARG A 30 -126.52 -84.96 -26.24
C ARG A 30 -124.99 -84.84 -26.16
N ASN A 31 -124.29 -85.25 -27.21
CA ASN A 31 -122.83 -85.20 -27.25
C ASN A 31 -122.31 -83.76 -27.22
N LEU A 32 -122.90 -82.85 -27.99
CA LEU A 32 -122.54 -81.44 -27.96
C LEU A 32 -122.81 -80.81 -26.58
N ARG A 33 -123.96 -81.11 -25.97
CA ARG A 33 -124.28 -80.62 -24.62
C ARG A 33 -123.23 -81.10 -23.62
N GLN A 34 -122.90 -82.39 -23.63
CA GLN A 34 -121.90 -82.96 -22.72
C GLN A 34 -120.54 -82.31 -22.93
N TRP A 35 -120.10 -82.15 -24.19
CA TRP A 35 -118.83 -81.50 -24.49
C TRP A 35 -118.81 -80.03 -24.04
N LEU A 36 -119.89 -79.26 -24.27
CA LEU A 36 -120.00 -77.89 -23.78
C LEU A 36 -119.90 -77.83 -22.26
N GLU A 37 -120.61 -78.71 -21.55
CA GLU A 37 -120.55 -78.80 -20.08
C GLU A 37 -119.13 -79.14 -19.60
N ASP A 38 -118.45 -80.11 -20.23
CA ASP A 38 -117.10 -80.52 -19.85
C ASP A 38 -116.06 -79.39 -20.07
N VAL A 39 -116.13 -78.68 -21.20
CA VAL A 39 -115.22 -77.58 -21.53
C VAL A 39 -115.51 -76.35 -20.68
N GLU A 40 -116.78 -76.01 -20.45
CA GLU A 40 -117.16 -74.91 -19.57
C GLU A 40 -116.73 -75.17 -18.12
N GLN A 41 -116.87 -76.40 -17.62
CA GLN A 41 -116.36 -76.80 -16.31
C GLN A 41 -114.83 -76.71 -16.24
N SER A 42 -114.13 -77.14 -17.29
CA SER A 42 -112.67 -76.98 -17.40
C SER A 42 -112.25 -75.50 -17.39
N LEU A 43 -112.98 -74.65 -18.11
CA LEU A 43 -112.76 -73.21 -18.13
C LEU A 43 -113.06 -72.54 -16.78
N LEU A 44 -114.08 -73.01 -16.04
CA LEU A 44 -114.44 -72.50 -14.71
C LEU A 44 -113.45 -72.92 -13.63
N THR A 45 -112.98 -74.17 -13.70
CA THR A 45 -112.08 -74.75 -12.69
C THR A 45 -110.63 -74.32 -12.87
N ASP A 46 -110.18 -74.07 -14.10
CA ASP A 46 -108.81 -73.63 -14.35
C ASP A 46 -108.62 -72.16 -13.98
N LYS A 47 -108.06 -71.94 -12.78
CA LYS A 47 -107.52 -70.66 -12.33
C LYS A 47 -106.20 -70.45 -13.07
N VAL A 48 -106.21 -69.59 -14.08
CA VAL A 48 -105.02 -69.22 -14.86
C VAL A 48 -103.90 -68.77 -13.92
N ARG A 49 -102.95 -69.67 -13.64
CA ARG A 49 -101.75 -69.43 -12.85
C ARG A 49 -100.60 -70.16 -13.49
N VAL A 50 -99.53 -69.43 -13.73
CA VAL A 50 -98.33 -69.91 -14.42
C VAL A 50 -97.31 -70.40 -13.41
N VAL A 51 -96.88 -71.66 -13.52
CA VAL A 51 -95.94 -72.30 -12.57
C VAL A 51 -94.53 -72.40 -13.17
N ASP A 52 -94.42 -72.84 -14.43
CA ASP A 52 -93.16 -72.91 -15.18
C ASP A 52 -93.43 -73.00 -16.70
N LEU A 53 -92.37 -72.93 -17.52
CA LEU A 53 -92.46 -73.04 -18.99
C LEU A 53 -93.10 -74.36 -19.46
N GLN A 54 -92.86 -75.46 -18.76
CA GLN A 54 -93.44 -76.77 -19.14
C GLN A 54 -94.95 -76.78 -18.90
N ALA A 55 -95.41 -76.19 -17.80
CA ALA A 55 -96.80 -76.02 -17.45
C ALA A 55 -97.52 -75.07 -18.42
N ILE A 56 -96.88 -73.97 -18.84
CA ILE A 56 -97.42 -73.07 -19.87
C ILE A 56 -97.56 -73.82 -21.20
N GLY A 57 -96.53 -74.55 -21.62
CA GLY A 57 -96.54 -75.35 -22.85
C GLY A 57 -97.66 -76.41 -22.85
N ALA A 58 -97.82 -77.13 -21.75
CA ALA A 58 -98.89 -78.12 -21.58
C ALA A 58 -100.29 -77.47 -21.63
N LYS A 59 -100.50 -76.36 -20.94
CA LYS A 59 -101.77 -75.62 -20.96
C LYS A 59 -102.10 -75.03 -22.32
N LYS A 60 -101.12 -74.45 -23.02
CA LYS A 60 -101.27 -73.98 -24.41
C LYS A 60 -101.75 -75.10 -25.34
N LYS A 61 -101.14 -76.29 -25.21
CA LYS A 61 -101.55 -77.46 -26.00
C LYS A 61 -103.00 -77.84 -25.72
N ILE A 62 -103.39 -77.95 -24.44
CA ILE A 62 -104.77 -78.27 -24.05
C ILE A 62 -105.77 -77.25 -24.62
N TYR A 63 -105.51 -75.95 -24.47
CA TYR A 63 -106.40 -74.91 -24.98
C TYR A 63 -106.47 -74.87 -26.51
N LYS A 64 -105.35 -75.16 -27.18
CA LYS A 64 -105.32 -75.27 -28.64
C LYS A 64 -106.13 -76.47 -29.11
N ASP A 65 -105.95 -77.65 -28.51
CA ASP A 65 -106.68 -78.86 -28.86
C ASP A 65 -108.20 -78.67 -28.63
N LEU A 66 -108.59 -78.01 -27.53
CA LEU A 66 -109.99 -77.66 -27.25
C LEU A 66 -110.56 -76.62 -28.24
N LEU A 67 -109.74 -75.64 -28.65
CA LEU A 67 -110.15 -74.67 -29.67
C LEU A 67 -110.31 -75.35 -31.03
N ASP A 68 -109.43 -76.27 -31.40
CA ASP A 68 -109.55 -77.05 -32.64
C ASP A 68 -110.82 -77.92 -32.61
N GLN A 69 -111.17 -78.53 -31.47
CA GLN A 69 -112.42 -79.26 -31.28
C GLN A 69 -113.69 -78.39 -31.46
N THR A 70 -113.62 -77.07 -31.17
CA THR A 70 -114.78 -76.18 -31.42
C THR A 70 -115.20 -76.17 -32.89
N LEU A 71 -114.27 -76.36 -33.83
CA LEU A 71 -114.58 -76.45 -35.26
C LEU A 71 -115.43 -77.68 -35.58
N GLU A 72 -115.13 -78.82 -34.95
CA GLU A 72 -115.93 -80.04 -35.07
C GLU A 72 -117.33 -79.85 -34.48
N GLN A 73 -117.42 -79.14 -33.35
CA GLN A 73 -118.70 -78.82 -32.73
C GLN A 73 -119.52 -77.78 -33.52
N GLU A 74 -118.88 -76.85 -34.23
CA GLU A 74 -119.54 -75.94 -35.18
C GLU A 74 -120.20 -76.72 -36.32
N ILE A 75 -119.54 -77.77 -36.84
CA ILE A 75 -120.11 -78.68 -37.84
C ILE A 75 -121.30 -79.45 -37.26
N CYS A 76 -121.18 -79.98 -36.04
CA CYS A 76 -122.31 -80.63 -35.36
C CYS A 76 -123.49 -79.67 -35.13
N MET A 77 -123.22 -78.42 -34.78
CA MET A 77 -124.25 -77.39 -34.63
C MET A 77 -124.93 -77.04 -35.95
N GLU A 78 -124.19 -76.97 -37.05
CA GLU A 78 -124.76 -76.76 -38.38
C GLU A 78 -125.68 -77.93 -38.77
N GLN A 79 -125.26 -79.17 -38.52
CA GLN A 79 -126.07 -80.38 -38.75
C GLN A 79 -127.35 -80.38 -37.90
N LEU A 80 -127.27 -80.00 -36.62
CA LEU A 80 -128.42 -79.86 -35.74
C LEU A 80 -129.37 -78.77 -36.25
N ASN A 81 -128.85 -77.60 -36.61
CA ASN A 81 -129.64 -76.49 -37.16
C ASN A 81 -130.35 -76.86 -38.47
N MET A 82 -129.68 -77.57 -39.39
CA MET A 82 -130.28 -78.06 -40.62
C MET A 82 -131.39 -79.07 -40.35
N THR A 83 -131.11 -80.09 -39.54
CA THR A 83 -132.08 -81.14 -39.21
C THR A 83 -133.29 -80.57 -38.47
N ALA A 84 -133.10 -79.62 -37.56
CA ALA A 84 -134.20 -78.93 -36.89
C ALA A 84 -135.03 -78.08 -37.86
N ARG A 85 -134.39 -77.40 -38.82
CA ARG A 85 -135.06 -76.61 -39.86
C ARG A 85 -136.02 -77.42 -40.71
N ASP A 86 -135.61 -78.61 -41.11
CA ASP A 86 -136.43 -79.52 -41.92
C ASP A 86 -137.64 -80.10 -41.17
N HIS A 87 -137.55 -80.13 -39.83
CA HIS A 87 -138.58 -80.69 -38.96
C HIS A 87 -139.50 -79.65 -38.31
N TYR A 88 -139.15 -78.35 -38.30
CA TYR A 88 -140.03 -77.28 -37.77
C TYR A 88 -141.47 -77.30 -38.31
N PRO A 89 -141.74 -77.56 -39.62
CA PRO A 89 -143.10 -77.57 -40.14
C PRO A 89 -143.96 -78.74 -39.61
N LYS A 90 -143.31 -79.79 -39.09
CA LYS A 90 -143.96 -81.02 -38.59
C LYS A 90 -144.19 -81.01 -37.08
N LEU A 91 -143.69 -79.99 -36.40
CA LEU A 91 -143.75 -79.84 -34.95
C LEU A 91 -144.76 -78.73 -34.59
N ALA A 92 -145.35 -78.81 -33.39
CA ALA A 92 -146.21 -77.76 -32.87
C ALA A 92 -145.43 -76.45 -32.73
N VAL A 93 -146.09 -75.30 -32.92
CA VAL A 93 -145.43 -73.97 -32.91
C VAL A 93 -144.64 -73.73 -31.61
N ASP A 94 -145.20 -74.13 -30.45
CA ASP A 94 -144.52 -73.99 -29.16
C ASP A 94 -143.31 -74.91 -28.99
N THR A 95 -143.32 -76.13 -29.57
CA THR A 95 -142.19 -77.05 -29.49
C THR A 95 -141.06 -76.65 -30.45
N SER A 96 -141.41 -76.16 -31.65
CA SER A 96 -140.45 -75.55 -32.59
C SER A 96 -139.76 -74.32 -32.00
N ARG A 97 -140.50 -73.44 -31.31
CA ARG A 97 -139.93 -72.26 -30.63
C ARG A 97 -138.95 -72.65 -29.52
N ARG A 98 -139.30 -73.61 -28.67
CA ARG A 98 -138.40 -74.12 -27.62
C ARG A 98 -137.11 -74.73 -28.19
N LEU A 99 -137.22 -75.51 -29.26
CA LEU A 99 -136.05 -76.11 -29.93
C LEU A 99 -135.14 -75.03 -30.55
N GLN A 100 -135.72 -73.97 -31.14
CA GLN A 100 -134.96 -72.82 -31.63
C GLN A 100 -134.23 -72.08 -30.50
N GLU A 101 -134.89 -71.87 -29.36
CA GLU A 101 -134.28 -71.25 -28.17
C GLU A 101 -133.14 -72.11 -27.62
N GLU A 102 -133.28 -73.45 -27.57
CA GLU A 102 -132.23 -74.37 -27.15
C GLU A 102 -131.03 -74.42 -28.11
N LEU A 103 -131.26 -74.48 -29.43
CA LEU A 103 -130.19 -74.47 -30.43
C LEU A 103 -129.46 -73.13 -30.44
N LYS A 104 -130.19 -72.01 -30.30
CA LYS A 104 -129.60 -70.69 -30.13
C LYS A 104 -128.73 -70.64 -28.87
N ASN A 105 -129.21 -71.17 -27.74
CA ASN A 105 -128.43 -71.25 -26.51
C ASN A 105 -127.14 -72.06 -26.69
N TYR A 106 -127.16 -73.22 -27.36
CA TYR A 106 -125.92 -73.95 -27.66
C TYR A 106 -124.98 -73.16 -28.59
N GLN A 107 -125.53 -72.39 -29.54
CA GLN A 107 -124.74 -71.57 -30.44
C GLN A 107 -124.06 -70.41 -29.71
N ASP A 108 -124.77 -69.73 -28.82
CA ASP A 108 -124.24 -68.66 -27.96
C ASP A 108 -123.17 -69.22 -27.01
N ARG A 109 -123.44 -70.37 -26.36
CA ARG A 109 -122.46 -71.07 -25.50
C ARG A 109 -121.21 -71.51 -26.25
N LEU A 110 -121.35 -72.06 -27.46
CA LEU A 110 -120.23 -72.47 -28.29
C LEU A 110 -119.38 -71.27 -28.70
N TYR A 111 -120.02 -70.14 -29.04
CA TYR A 111 -119.34 -68.88 -29.31
C TYR A 111 -118.56 -68.38 -28.10
N ASP A 112 -119.20 -68.37 -26.91
CA ASP A 112 -118.56 -67.96 -25.66
C ASP A 112 -117.36 -68.85 -25.32
N VAL A 113 -117.50 -70.18 -25.41
CA VAL A 113 -116.42 -71.14 -25.20
C VAL A 113 -115.26 -70.86 -26.16
N LYS A 114 -115.53 -70.69 -27.46
CA LYS A 114 -114.51 -70.36 -28.46
C LYS A 114 -113.80 -69.04 -28.13
N MET A 115 -114.54 -68.00 -27.75
CA MET A 115 -114.00 -66.71 -27.36
C MET A 115 -113.10 -66.83 -26.12
N PHE A 116 -113.56 -67.50 -25.05
CA PHE A 116 -112.78 -67.70 -23.83
C PHE A 116 -111.53 -68.56 -24.05
N LEU A 117 -111.62 -69.63 -24.86
CA LEU A 117 -110.46 -70.45 -25.24
C LEU A 117 -109.43 -69.62 -26.01
N SER A 118 -109.88 -68.79 -26.97
CA SER A 118 -109.00 -67.93 -27.75
C SER A 118 -108.31 -66.85 -26.89
N GLU A 119 -109.03 -66.25 -25.94
CA GLU A 119 -108.49 -65.24 -25.02
C GLU A 119 -107.46 -65.87 -24.07
N ARG A 120 -107.77 -67.04 -23.50
CA ARG A 120 -106.82 -67.78 -22.63
C ARG A 120 -105.59 -68.21 -23.40
N LEU A 121 -105.75 -68.75 -24.60
CA LEU A 121 -104.62 -69.15 -25.44
C LEU A 121 -103.76 -67.94 -25.81
N ALA A 122 -104.36 -66.80 -26.15
CA ALA A 122 -103.63 -65.55 -26.41
C ALA A 122 -102.85 -65.07 -25.18
N LYS A 123 -103.46 -65.15 -23.98
CA LYS A 123 -102.80 -64.82 -22.72
C LYS A 123 -101.61 -65.75 -22.44
N TYR A 124 -101.79 -67.07 -22.52
CA TYR A 124 -100.68 -68.01 -22.33
C TYR A 124 -99.59 -67.84 -23.39
N ASN A 125 -99.93 -67.56 -24.65
CA ASN A 125 -98.95 -67.25 -25.69
C ASN A 125 -98.14 -65.98 -25.39
N ARG A 126 -98.79 -64.94 -24.85
CA ARG A 126 -98.10 -63.72 -24.43
C ARG A 126 -97.14 -63.98 -23.27
N VAL A 127 -97.61 -64.66 -22.22
CA VAL A 127 -96.79 -64.96 -21.03
C VAL A 127 -95.62 -65.89 -21.39
N ASP A 128 -95.85 -66.92 -22.20
CA ASP A 128 -94.80 -67.82 -22.72
C ASP A 128 -93.70 -67.06 -23.44
N LYS A 129 -94.09 -66.13 -24.33
CA LYS A 129 -93.16 -65.29 -25.06
C LYS A 129 -92.39 -64.36 -24.12
N THR A 130 -93.08 -63.66 -23.22
CA THR A 130 -92.44 -62.75 -22.27
C THR A 130 -91.48 -63.49 -21.32
N LEU A 131 -91.84 -64.69 -20.87
CA LEU A 131 -90.97 -65.51 -20.00
C LEU A 131 -89.74 -66.03 -20.76
N SER A 132 -89.91 -66.52 -21.99
CA SER A 132 -88.79 -66.94 -22.84
C SER A 132 -87.85 -65.77 -23.18
N ASP A 133 -88.40 -64.60 -23.48
CA ASP A 133 -87.62 -63.39 -23.74
C ASP A 133 -86.90 -62.91 -22.47
N PHE A 134 -87.54 -63.03 -21.30
CA PHE A 134 -86.94 -62.73 -20.00
C PHE A 134 -85.75 -63.64 -19.70
N GLU A 135 -85.94 -64.97 -19.74
CA GLU A 135 -84.89 -65.97 -19.46
C GLU A 135 -83.65 -65.77 -20.35
N ARG A 136 -83.87 -65.58 -21.65
CA ARG A 136 -82.77 -65.29 -22.58
C ARG A 136 -82.03 -64.02 -22.19
N SER A 137 -82.75 -62.94 -21.91
CA SER A 137 -82.10 -61.65 -21.66
C SER A 137 -81.50 -61.52 -20.27
N ILE A 138 -82.02 -62.20 -19.25
CA ILE A 138 -81.35 -62.25 -17.95
C ILE A 138 -80.02 -63.02 -18.05
N ASP A 139 -79.97 -64.10 -18.82
CA ASP A 139 -78.72 -64.84 -19.06
C ASP A 139 -77.71 -64.02 -19.86
N GLU A 140 -78.16 -63.28 -20.88
CA GLU A 140 -77.32 -62.33 -21.61
C GLU A 140 -76.69 -61.29 -20.68
N VAL A 141 -77.47 -60.69 -19.77
CA VAL A 141 -76.94 -59.72 -18.80
C VAL A 141 -76.02 -60.38 -17.76
N LYS A 142 -76.39 -61.53 -17.20
CA LYS A 142 -75.54 -62.28 -16.24
C LYS A 142 -74.18 -62.61 -16.87
N LEU A 143 -74.17 -63.06 -18.13
CA LEU A 143 -72.94 -63.32 -18.88
C LEU A 143 -72.12 -62.05 -19.11
N TRP A 144 -72.78 -60.94 -19.48
CA TRP A 144 -72.11 -59.65 -19.63
C TRP A 144 -71.46 -59.17 -18.32
N ILE A 145 -72.17 -59.24 -17.19
CA ILE A 145 -71.65 -58.88 -15.86
C ILE A 145 -70.41 -59.72 -15.53
N ARG A 146 -70.47 -61.04 -15.76
CA ARG A 146 -69.35 -61.96 -15.52
C ARG A 146 -68.10 -61.61 -16.34
N ASN A 147 -68.27 -61.09 -17.55
CA ASN A 147 -67.17 -60.68 -18.42
C ASN A 147 -66.59 -59.30 -18.04
N VAL A 148 -67.41 -58.40 -17.50
CA VAL A 148 -67.00 -57.04 -17.12
C VAL A 148 -66.35 -56.98 -15.73
N GLN A 149 -66.83 -57.76 -14.77
CA GLN A 149 -66.29 -57.79 -13.41
C GLN A 149 -64.75 -57.96 -13.35
N PRO A 150 -64.12 -58.92 -14.08
CA PRO A 150 -62.67 -59.04 -14.09
C PRO A 150 -61.97 -57.86 -14.79
N ARG A 151 -62.61 -57.18 -15.77
CA ARG A 151 -62.05 -55.99 -16.43
C ARG A 151 -61.96 -54.78 -15.48
N LEU A 152 -62.88 -54.69 -14.50
CA LEU A 152 -62.86 -53.66 -13.45
C LEU A 152 -61.89 -54.02 -12.32
N ASN A 153 -61.78 -55.30 -11.98
CA ASN A 153 -60.86 -55.78 -10.94
C ASN A 153 -59.40 -55.81 -11.42
N ALA A 154 -59.16 -56.01 -12.72
CA ALA A 154 -57.84 -55.94 -13.36
C ALA A 154 -57.37 -54.50 -13.56
N THR A 155 -57.62 -53.62 -12.59
CA THR A 155 -57.01 -52.30 -12.57
C THR A 155 -55.51 -52.48 -12.43
N ASP A 156 -54.79 -52.41 -13.55
CA ASP A 156 -53.33 -52.31 -13.56
C ASP A 156 -52.96 -51.18 -12.59
N THR A 157 -52.19 -51.53 -11.55
CA THR A 157 -51.75 -50.65 -10.45
C THR A 157 -50.87 -49.47 -10.88
N SER A 158 -50.62 -49.32 -12.18
CA SER A 158 -49.70 -48.37 -12.78
C SER A 158 -50.39 -47.03 -13.06
N TYR A 159 -50.71 -46.27 -12.00
CA TYR A 159 -51.30 -44.93 -12.07
C TYR A 159 -50.30 -43.81 -12.43
N SER A 160 -49.10 -44.13 -12.90
CA SER A 160 -48.00 -43.16 -13.11
C SER A 160 -47.54 -43.03 -14.56
N ASP A 161 -48.18 -43.72 -15.51
CA ASP A 161 -47.94 -43.54 -16.95
C ASP A 161 -49.16 -42.87 -17.60
N SER A 162 -48.98 -41.65 -18.10
CA SER A 162 -50.03 -40.88 -18.78
C SER A 162 -50.64 -41.62 -19.97
N ARG A 163 -49.85 -42.36 -20.76
CA ARG A 163 -50.37 -43.11 -21.92
C ARG A 163 -51.20 -44.30 -21.49
N VAL A 164 -50.78 -45.00 -20.44
CA VAL A 164 -51.55 -46.12 -19.85
C VAL A 164 -52.85 -45.59 -19.26
N LEU A 165 -52.81 -44.48 -18.53
CA LEU A 165 -54.00 -43.83 -17.98
C LEU A 165 -54.97 -43.34 -19.05
N GLU A 166 -54.48 -42.77 -20.15
CA GLU A 166 -55.32 -42.37 -21.30
C GLU A 166 -55.98 -43.57 -21.97
N ASN A 167 -55.25 -44.66 -22.17
CA ASN A 167 -55.79 -45.91 -22.68
C ASN A 167 -56.84 -46.52 -21.74
N GLN A 168 -56.58 -46.53 -20.43
CA GLN A 168 -57.53 -46.99 -19.42
C GLN A 168 -58.79 -46.12 -19.36
N LEU A 169 -58.65 -44.80 -19.50
CA LEU A 169 -59.77 -43.86 -19.57
C LEU A 169 -60.63 -44.15 -20.81
N GLY A 170 -60.01 -44.37 -21.97
CA GLY A 170 -60.71 -44.77 -23.19
C GLY A 170 -61.48 -46.08 -23.01
N ARG A 171 -60.86 -47.10 -22.40
CA ARG A 171 -61.54 -48.37 -22.06
C ARG A 171 -62.70 -48.17 -21.09
N SER A 172 -62.56 -47.29 -20.10
CA SER A 172 -63.63 -46.95 -19.16
C SER A 172 -64.78 -46.19 -19.83
N GLN A 173 -64.51 -45.32 -20.81
CA GLN A 173 -65.54 -44.62 -21.58
C GLN A 173 -66.35 -45.57 -22.45
N ILE A 174 -65.69 -46.55 -23.08
CA ILE A 174 -66.35 -47.63 -23.83
C ILE A 174 -67.26 -48.42 -22.88
N LEU A 175 -66.76 -48.82 -21.70
CA LEU A 175 -67.57 -49.54 -20.72
C LEU A 175 -68.77 -48.71 -20.22
N GLN A 176 -68.62 -47.40 -20.03
CA GLN A 176 -69.74 -46.51 -19.70
C GLN A 176 -70.77 -46.43 -20.83
N HIS A 177 -70.37 -46.61 -22.09
CA HIS A 177 -71.30 -46.72 -23.20
C HIS A 177 -72.03 -48.07 -23.19
N GLU A 178 -71.30 -49.18 -23.04
CA GLU A 178 -71.87 -50.53 -22.88
C GLU A 178 -72.88 -50.59 -21.72
N ILE A 179 -72.57 -49.95 -20.59
CA ILE A 179 -73.49 -49.84 -19.44
C ILE A 179 -74.78 -49.12 -19.80
N ARG A 180 -74.69 -48.02 -20.57
CA ARG A 180 -75.89 -47.26 -20.99
C ARG A 180 -76.78 -48.07 -21.92
N GLU A 181 -76.20 -48.85 -22.83
CA GLU A 181 -76.96 -49.73 -23.71
C GLU A 181 -77.63 -50.86 -22.92
N MET A 182 -76.88 -51.53 -22.04
CA MET A 182 -77.39 -52.64 -21.25
C MET A 182 -78.41 -52.20 -20.17
N GLN A 183 -78.37 -50.92 -19.74
CA GLN A 183 -79.40 -50.33 -18.87
C GLN A 183 -80.80 -50.41 -19.51
N ILE A 184 -80.90 -50.35 -20.84
CA ILE A 184 -82.18 -50.51 -21.55
C ILE A 184 -82.72 -51.93 -21.33
N THR A 185 -81.85 -52.94 -21.43
CA THR A 185 -82.18 -54.35 -21.18
C THR A 185 -82.57 -54.57 -19.72
N ILE A 186 -81.84 -54.01 -18.75
CA ILE A 186 -82.18 -54.06 -17.33
C ILE A 186 -83.55 -53.44 -17.06
N ASN A 187 -83.86 -52.29 -17.65
CA ASN A 187 -85.16 -51.64 -17.49
C ASN A 187 -86.29 -52.49 -18.07
N ARG A 188 -86.05 -53.13 -19.23
CA ARG A 188 -86.99 -54.08 -19.84
C ARG A 188 -87.20 -55.30 -18.94
N LEU A 189 -86.13 -55.95 -18.46
CA LEU A 189 -86.22 -57.11 -17.56
C LEU A 189 -86.99 -56.78 -16.27
N ASN A 190 -86.77 -55.60 -15.68
CA ASN A 190 -87.54 -55.14 -14.52
C ASN A 190 -89.03 -55.04 -14.83
N LYS A 191 -89.40 -54.55 -16.02
CA LYS A 191 -90.79 -54.50 -16.48
C LYS A 191 -91.35 -55.91 -16.73
N ASP A 192 -90.59 -56.77 -17.40
CA ASP A 192 -91.00 -58.14 -17.71
C ASP A 192 -91.28 -58.93 -16.43
N VAL A 193 -90.48 -58.79 -15.37
CA VAL A 193 -90.74 -59.41 -14.05
C VAL A 193 -92.04 -58.90 -13.42
N VAL A 194 -92.32 -57.61 -13.52
CA VAL A 194 -93.58 -57.04 -13.01
C VAL A 194 -94.77 -57.62 -13.77
N ASP A 195 -94.70 -57.70 -15.10
CA ASP A 195 -95.77 -58.25 -15.94
C ASP A 195 -95.96 -59.77 -15.70
N LEU A 196 -94.86 -60.54 -15.61
CA LEU A 196 -94.89 -61.99 -15.39
C LEU A 196 -95.40 -62.37 -13.99
N THR A 197 -95.02 -61.62 -12.95
CA THR A 197 -95.42 -61.92 -11.57
C THR A 197 -96.92 -61.70 -11.30
N GLN A 198 -97.64 -60.99 -12.16
CA GLN A 198 -99.11 -60.84 -12.06
C GLN A 198 -99.86 -62.12 -12.40
N ASP A 199 -99.32 -62.91 -13.33
CA ASP A 199 -99.95 -64.13 -13.86
C ASP A 199 -99.31 -65.42 -13.33
N ALA A 200 -98.18 -65.31 -12.63
CA ALA A 200 -97.44 -66.41 -12.01
C ALA A 200 -98.07 -66.88 -10.69
N ASP A 201 -97.74 -68.12 -10.30
CA ASP A 201 -97.96 -68.59 -8.95
C ASP A 201 -96.94 -67.96 -7.96
N GLU A 202 -97.19 -68.10 -6.66
CA GLU A 202 -96.39 -67.43 -5.63
C GLU A 202 -94.93 -67.90 -5.61
N ASN A 203 -94.65 -69.14 -6.04
CA ASN A 203 -93.30 -69.69 -6.04
C ASN A 203 -92.48 -69.17 -7.22
N LEU A 204 -93.02 -69.22 -8.44
CA LEU A 204 -92.38 -68.65 -9.62
C LEU A 204 -92.21 -67.14 -9.47
N ALA A 205 -93.23 -66.44 -8.95
CA ALA A 205 -93.13 -65.00 -8.70
C ALA A 205 -92.01 -64.65 -7.71
N ARG A 206 -91.81 -65.46 -6.67
CA ARG A 206 -90.70 -65.28 -5.72
C ARG A 206 -89.34 -65.52 -6.39
N GLN A 207 -89.21 -66.57 -7.20
CA GLN A 207 -87.96 -66.86 -7.93
C GLN A 207 -87.57 -65.73 -8.89
N LEU A 208 -88.51 -65.28 -9.73
CA LEU A 208 -88.26 -64.19 -10.68
C LEU A 208 -87.88 -62.87 -9.98
N ARG A 209 -88.51 -62.56 -8.84
CA ARG A 209 -88.14 -61.38 -8.04
C ARG A 209 -86.76 -61.50 -7.42
N GLU A 210 -86.39 -62.69 -6.94
CA GLU A 210 -85.08 -62.95 -6.34
C GLU A 210 -83.97 -62.85 -7.38
N GLU A 211 -84.12 -63.50 -8.54
CA GLU A 211 -83.14 -63.41 -9.62
C GLU A 211 -82.96 -61.96 -10.09
N MET A 212 -84.04 -61.20 -10.19
CA MET A 212 -83.97 -59.80 -10.58
C MET A 212 -83.35 -58.92 -9.48
N ARG A 213 -83.54 -59.26 -8.20
CA ARG A 213 -82.86 -58.59 -7.08
C ARG A 213 -81.36 -58.79 -7.17
N GLU A 214 -80.89 -60.04 -7.28
CA GLU A 214 -79.47 -60.37 -7.39
C GLU A 214 -78.83 -59.71 -8.62
N LEU A 215 -79.54 -59.70 -9.75
CA LEU A 215 -79.10 -59.02 -10.98
C LEU A 215 -78.97 -57.51 -10.77
N ASN A 216 -79.98 -56.87 -10.17
CA ASN A 216 -79.97 -55.42 -9.91
C ASN A 216 -78.88 -55.02 -8.89
N GLU A 217 -78.62 -55.85 -7.88
CA GLU A 217 -77.52 -55.64 -6.93
C GLU A 217 -76.16 -55.71 -7.63
N SER A 218 -75.94 -56.76 -8.42
CA SER A 218 -74.71 -56.95 -9.21
C SER A 218 -74.52 -55.81 -10.23
N TRP A 219 -75.60 -55.41 -10.90
CA TRP A 219 -75.63 -54.29 -11.84
C TRP A 219 -75.27 -52.95 -11.16
N SER A 220 -75.87 -52.70 -10.00
CA SER A 220 -75.58 -51.50 -9.20
C SER A 220 -74.11 -51.47 -8.76
N HIS A 221 -73.55 -52.62 -8.39
CA HIS A 221 -72.13 -52.75 -8.08
C HIS A 221 -71.25 -52.38 -9.28
N ILE A 222 -71.51 -52.94 -10.47
CA ILE A 222 -70.78 -52.60 -11.70
C ILE A 222 -70.83 -51.09 -12.00
N ILE A 223 -72.00 -50.46 -11.88
CA ILE A 223 -72.13 -49.00 -12.09
C ILE A 223 -71.27 -48.23 -11.10
N SER A 224 -71.33 -48.59 -9.81
CA SER A 224 -70.57 -47.90 -8.76
C SER A 224 -69.06 -48.06 -8.93
N SER A 225 -68.59 -49.29 -9.18
CA SER A 225 -67.17 -49.62 -9.39
C SER A 225 -66.62 -48.96 -10.65
N THR A 226 -67.39 -48.91 -11.74
CA THR A 226 -67.00 -48.21 -12.98
C THR A 226 -66.86 -46.70 -12.76
N LYS A 227 -67.77 -46.07 -11.99
CA LYS A 227 -67.70 -44.64 -11.68
C LYS A 227 -66.47 -44.31 -10.82
N VAL A 228 -66.22 -45.09 -9.77
CA VAL A 228 -65.05 -44.91 -8.89
C VAL A 228 -63.75 -45.09 -9.68
N ASN A 229 -63.66 -46.17 -10.47
CA ASN A 229 -62.48 -46.41 -11.30
C ASN A 229 -62.24 -45.28 -12.32
N SER A 230 -63.27 -44.85 -13.03
CA SER A 230 -63.17 -43.74 -13.99
C SER A 230 -62.71 -42.44 -13.34
N LYS A 231 -63.21 -42.12 -12.13
CA LYS A 231 -62.79 -40.94 -11.38
C LYS A 231 -61.33 -41.06 -10.95
N ASN A 232 -60.91 -42.21 -10.41
CA ASN A 232 -59.54 -42.44 -9.98
C ASN A 232 -58.55 -42.31 -11.15
N ILE A 233 -58.88 -42.85 -12.33
CA ILE A 233 -58.07 -42.71 -13.55
C ILE A 233 -57.98 -41.24 -13.98
N GLN A 234 -59.08 -40.49 -13.95
CA GLN A 234 -59.08 -39.06 -14.28
C GLN A 234 -58.25 -38.22 -13.29
N ASP A 235 -58.43 -38.46 -11.99
CA ASP A 235 -57.70 -37.75 -10.94
C ASP A 235 -56.20 -38.06 -11.01
N ALA A 236 -55.82 -39.31 -11.29
CA ALA A 236 -54.42 -39.70 -11.52
C ALA A 236 -53.83 -39.06 -12.78
N LEU A 237 -54.57 -39.06 -13.89
CA LEU A 237 -54.13 -38.43 -15.15
C LEU A 237 -53.90 -36.93 -14.97
N LYS A 238 -54.82 -36.25 -14.26
CA LYS A 238 -54.67 -34.83 -13.94
C LYS A 238 -53.43 -34.57 -13.08
N ARG A 239 -53.22 -35.37 -12.03
CA ARG A 239 -52.03 -35.23 -11.17
C ARG A 239 -50.74 -35.45 -11.96
N ASN A 240 -50.67 -36.47 -12.81
CA ASN A 240 -49.49 -36.76 -13.62
C ASN A 240 -49.17 -35.63 -14.61
N LYS A 241 -50.19 -35.05 -15.26
CA LYS A 241 -50.02 -33.90 -16.16
C LYS A 241 -49.49 -32.67 -15.43
N VAL A 242 -50.06 -32.33 -14.28
CA VAL A 242 -49.59 -31.21 -13.44
C VAL A 242 -48.14 -31.44 -13.01
N LEU A 243 -47.80 -32.66 -12.55
CA LEU A 243 -46.42 -33.00 -12.16
C LEU A 243 -45.43 -32.83 -13.33
N GLN A 244 -45.79 -33.28 -14.53
CA GLN A 244 -44.95 -33.13 -15.72
C GLN A 244 -44.78 -31.65 -16.12
N GLU A 245 -45.85 -30.86 -16.06
CA GLU A 245 -45.80 -29.41 -16.32
C GLU A 245 -44.90 -28.69 -15.31
N GLU A 246 -45.01 -28.99 -14.01
CA GLU A 246 -44.18 -28.41 -12.97
C GLU A 246 -42.70 -28.82 -13.07
N ILE A 247 -42.41 -30.07 -13.49
CA ILE A 247 -41.04 -30.52 -13.79
C ILE A 247 -40.47 -29.71 -14.96
N GLN A 248 -41.21 -29.60 -16.07
CA GLN A 248 -40.73 -28.85 -17.25
C GLN A 248 -40.53 -27.36 -16.92
N GLU A 249 -41.45 -26.73 -16.19
CA GLU A 249 -41.31 -25.33 -15.78
C GLU A 249 -40.04 -25.12 -14.94
N LEU A 250 -39.72 -26.06 -14.04
CA LEU A 250 -38.52 -25.97 -13.23
C LEU A 250 -37.25 -26.24 -14.03
N GLU A 251 -37.26 -27.17 -15.00
CA GLU A 251 -36.14 -27.40 -15.92
C GLU A 251 -35.85 -26.17 -16.78
N ASP A 252 -36.89 -25.54 -17.32
CA ASP A 252 -36.78 -24.32 -18.10
C ASP A 252 -36.25 -23.18 -17.23
N TRP A 253 -36.77 -23.04 -16.00
CA TRP A 253 -36.29 -22.04 -15.05
C TRP A 253 -34.81 -22.25 -14.67
N ILE A 254 -34.40 -23.50 -14.39
CA ILE A 254 -32.99 -23.83 -14.10
C ILE A 254 -32.12 -23.47 -15.31
N THR A 255 -32.55 -23.84 -16.53
CA THR A 255 -31.82 -23.55 -17.77
C THR A 255 -31.64 -22.05 -17.98
N ASP A 256 -32.68 -21.25 -17.73
CA ASP A 256 -32.59 -19.79 -17.82
C ASP A 256 -31.63 -19.22 -16.76
N LYS A 257 -31.67 -19.74 -15.53
CA LYS A 257 -30.75 -19.31 -14.46
C LYS A 257 -29.30 -19.77 -14.66
N GLU A 258 -29.08 -20.92 -15.28
CA GLU A 258 -27.75 -21.36 -15.70
C GLU A 258 -27.14 -20.44 -16.77
N ARG A 259 -27.97 -19.83 -17.63
CA ARG A 259 -27.51 -18.81 -18.59
C ARG A 259 -27.12 -17.49 -17.92
N GLU A 260 -27.83 -17.11 -16.86
CA GLU A 260 -27.49 -15.93 -16.04
C GLU A 260 -26.19 -16.13 -15.22
N ALA A 261 -25.81 -17.38 -14.94
CA ALA A 261 -24.57 -17.75 -14.25
C ALA A 261 -23.57 -18.45 -15.21
N PRO A 262 -22.89 -17.72 -16.11
CA PRO A 262 -21.94 -18.30 -17.06
C PRO A 262 -20.73 -18.95 -16.35
N ALA A 263 -19.99 -19.80 -17.07
CA ALA A 263 -18.78 -20.43 -16.52
C ALA A 263 -17.66 -19.40 -16.26
N ASP A 264 -17.42 -18.50 -17.23
CA ASP A 264 -16.49 -17.38 -17.14
C ASP A 264 -17.28 -16.07 -17.24
N ASP A 265 -17.10 -15.18 -16.26
CA ASP A 265 -17.76 -13.87 -16.19
C ASP A 265 -17.04 -12.80 -17.01
N GLY A 266 -15.83 -13.12 -17.49
CA GLY A 266 -14.94 -12.17 -18.14
C GLY A 266 -14.17 -11.29 -17.15
N PRO A 267 -13.17 -10.54 -17.63
CA PRO A 267 -12.38 -9.63 -16.80
C PRO A 267 -13.19 -8.39 -16.36
N ILE A 268 -12.86 -7.86 -15.19
CA ILE A 268 -13.47 -6.65 -14.63
C ILE A 268 -12.50 -5.48 -14.77
N PHE A 269 -12.97 -4.37 -15.36
CA PHE A 269 -12.16 -3.17 -15.59
C PHE A 269 -12.68 -1.93 -14.84
N TYR A 270 -13.89 -1.97 -14.29
CA TYR A 270 -14.49 -0.83 -13.59
C TYR A 270 -15.03 -1.27 -12.22
N GLN A 271 -14.97 -0.39 -11.22
CA GLN A 271 -15.50 -0.68 -9.89
C GLN A 271 -17.00 -1.01 -9.93
N ASP A 272 -17.77 -0.28 -10.74
CA ASP A 272 -19.21 -0.51 -10.87
C ASP A 272 -19.53 -1.91 -11.41
N GLN A 273 -18.68 -2.46 -12.28
CA GLN A 273 -18.83 -3.84 -12.78
C GLN A 273 -18.61 -4.87 -11.67
N LEU A 274 -17.65 -4.66 -10.77
CA LEU A 274 -17.42 -5.57 -9.64
C LEU A 274 -18.64 -5.62 -8.73
N ARG A 275 -19.20 -4.45 -8.42
CA ARG A 275 -20.40 -4.32 -7.60
C ARG A 275 -21.64 -4.90 -8.29
N GLU A 276 -21.83 -4.60 -9.57
CA GLU A 276 -22.94 -5.13 -10.37
C GLU A 276 -22.90 -6.67 -10.43
N ARG A 277 -21.72 -7.27 -10.59
CA ARG A 277 -21.56 -8.74 -10.56
C ARG A 277 -21.89 -9.34 -9.20
N LEU A 278 -21.41 -8.72 -8.13
CA LEU A 278 -21.74 -9.17 -6.77
C LEU A 278 -23.26 -9.10 -6.52
N ASP A 279 -23.88 -7.96 -6.84
CA ASP A 279 -25.31 -7.74 -6.68
C ASP A 279 -26.13 -8.74 -7.53
N GLN A 280 -25.70 -9.00 -8.78
CA GLN A 280 -26.32 -9.99 -9.67
C GLN A 280 -26.30 -11.39 -9.05
N TYR A 281 -25.14 -11.86 -8.58
CA TYR A 281 -25.01 -13.20 -8.01
C TYR A 281 -25.72 -13.34 -6.65
N GLN A 282 -25.72 -12.31 -5.81
CA GLN A 282 -26.49 -12.28 -4.55
C GLN A 282 -28.01 -12.33 -4.81
N LYS A 283 -28.47 -11.60 -5.84
CA LYS A 283 -29.86 -11.67 -6.28
C LYS A 283 -30.21 -13.09 -6.77
N LEU A 284 -29.36 -13.68 -7.60
CA LEU A 284 -29.55 -15.04 -8.10
C LEU A 284 -29.57 -16.08 -6.97
N GLN A 285 -28.69 -15.94 -5.98
CA GLN A 285 -28.68 -16.77 -4.78
C GLN A 285 -29.99 -16.66 -4.00
N THR A 286 -30.52 -15.45 -3.85
CA THR A 286 -31.80 -15.21 -3.18
C THR A 286 -32.95 -15.87 -3.95
N GLU A 287 -32.97 -15.75 -5.29
CA GLU A 287 -33.97 -16.39 -6.14
C GLU A 287 -33.91 -17.92 -6.06
N LEU A 288 -32.71 -18.51 -6.03
CA LEU A 288 -32.51 -19.96 -5.81
C LEU A 288 -33.04 -20.39 -4.44
N ASN A 289 -32.64 -19.71 -3.37
CA ASN A 289 -33.11 -20.03 -2.01
C ASN A 289 -34.64 -19.94 -1.90
N LEU A 290 -35.27 -18.98 -2.58
CA LEU A 290 -36.73 -18.90 -2.66
C LEU A 290 -37.34 -20.07 -3.44
N LYS A 291 -36.70 -20.58 -4.50
CA LYS A 291 -37.19 -21.74 -5.26
C LYS A 291 -36.94 -23.10 -4.60
N GLU A 292 -36.05 -23.18 -3.61
CA GLU A 292 -35.70 -24.45 -2.94
C GLU A 292 -36.91 -25.22 -2.41
N HIS A 293 -37.86 -24.53 -1.77
CA HIS A 293 -39.07 -25.19 -1.24
C HIS A 293 -39.92 -25.80 -2.36
N THR A 294 -40.01 -25.14 -3.52
CA THR A 294 -40.75 -25.65 -4.69
C THR A 294 -40.08 -26.91 -5.23
N VAL A 295 -38.76 -26.90 -5.38
CA VAL A 295 -37.98 -28.09 -5.81
C VAL A 295 -38.20 -29.25 -4.86
N ARG A 296 -38.10 -29.02 -3.54
CA ARG A 296 -38.32 -30.07 -2.53
C ARG A 296 -39.72 -30.64 -2.59
N ASN A 297 -40.76 -29.80 -2.70
CA ASN A 297 -42.14 -30.25 -2.77
C ASN A 297 -42.41 -31.07 -4.03
N LEU A 298 -41.91 -30.62 -5.19
CA LEU A 298 -42.05 -31.32 -6.46
C LEU A 298 -41.38 -32.71 -6.42
N VAL A 299 -40.17 -32.79 -5.87
CA VAL A 299 -39.45 -34.06 -5.68
C VAL A 299 -40.20 -35.00 -4.74
N LEU A 300 -40.79 -34.49 -3.66
CA LEU A 300 -41.59 -35.30 -2.74
C LEU A 300 -42.85 -35.85 -3.43
N GLN A 301 -43.56 -35.03 -4.21
CA GLN A 301 -44.71 -35.46 -4.99
C GLN A 301 -44.31 -36.53 -6.03
N GLY A 302 -43.25 -36.30 -6.78
CA GLY A 302 -42.75 -37.26 -7.77
C GLY A 302 -42.32 -38.59 -7.12
N ARG A 303 -41.66 -38.56 -5.96
CA ARG A 303 -41.30 -39.77 -5.19
C ARG A 303 -42.52 -40.53 -4.65
N GLN A 304 -43.60 -39.81 -4.30
CA GLN A 304 -44.85 -40.44 -3.90
C GLN A 304 -45.47 -41.23 -5.07
N ASP A 305 -45.45 -40.67 -6.28
CA ASP A 305 -45.95 -41.35 -7.48
C ASP A 305 -45.05 -42.54 -7.88
N LEU A 306 -43.73 -42.47 -7.63
CA LEU A 306 -42.78 -43.59 -7.80
C LEU A 306 -43.02 -44.77 -6.84
N SER A 307 -43.78 -44.58 -5.75
CA SER A 307 -44.09 -45.67 -4.82
C SER A 307 -45.00 -46.73 -5.43
N ASN A 308 -45.63 -46.46 -6.58
CA ASN A 308 -46.41 -47.42 -7.34
C ASN A 308 -45.58 -48.01 -8.50
N PRO A 309 -45.50 -49.34 -8.63
CA PRO A 309 -44.74 -49.96 -9.72
C PRO A 309 -45.36 -49.66 -11.09
N SER A 310 -44.56 -49.05 -11.97
CA SER A 310 -44.97 -48.64 -13.32
C SER A 310 -43.80 -48.70 -14.32
N PRO A 311 -44.07 -48.98 -15.61
CA PRO A 311 -43.07 -48.91 -16.67
C PRO A 311 -42.40 -47.54 -16.82
N SER A 312 -43.13 -46.46 -16.51
CA SER A 312 -42.64 -45.05 -16.55
C SER A 312 -41.86 -44.62 -15.30
N ALA A 313 -41.86 -45.43 -14.24
CA ALA A 313 -41.21 -45.07 -12.98
C ALA A 313 -39.68 -44.81 -13.12
N PRO A 314 -38.91 -45.59 -13.91
CA PRO A 314 -37.50 -45.30 -14.11
C PRO A 314 -37.24 -43.96 -14.79
N GLU A 315 -38.08 -43.58 -15.77
CA GLU A 315 -37.96 -42.31 -16.50
C GLU A 315 -38.26 -41.12 -15.58
N LEU A 316 -39.37 -41.18 -14.81
CA LEU A 316 -39.68 -40.15 -13.82
C LEU A 316 -38.59 -40.04 -12.74
N ALA A 317 -38.05 -41.16 -12.26
CA ALA A 317 -36.96 -41.17 -11.30
C ALA A 317 -35.70 -40.50 -11.88
N GLN A 318 -35.34 -40.83 -13.12
CA GLN A 318 -34.20 -40.22 -13.81
C GLN A 318 -34.39 -38.71 -14.03
N ASN A 319 -35.59 -38.27 -14.42
CA ASN A 319 -35.89 -36.85 -14.59
C ASN A 319 -35.77 -36.09 -13.26
N LEU A 320 -36.35 -36.62 -12.17
CA LEU A 320 -36.23 -36.02 -10.84
C LEU A 320 -34.77 -36.00 -10.33
N GLU A 321 -34.00 -37.05 -10.57
CA GLU A 321 -32.57 -37.09 -10.22
C GLU A 321 -31.76 -36.06 -11.01
N THR A 322 -32.02 -35.95 -12.31
CA THR A 322 -31.38 -34.96 -13.19
C THR A 322 -31.73 -33.54 -12.76
N LEU A 323 -33.00 -33.28 -12.44
CA LEU A 323 -33.52 -32.01 -11.93
C LEU A 323 -32.84 -31.61 -10.61
N ILE A 324 -32.76 -32.52 -9.64
CA ILE A 324 -32.07 -32.30 -8.36
C ILE A 324 -30.58 -32.02 -8.61
N SER A 325 -29.94 -32.81 -9.48
CA SER A 325 -28.53 -32.64 -9.82
C SER A 325 -28.28 -31.25 -10.43
N ASN A 326 -29.06 -30.84 -11.43
CA ASN A 326 -28.89 -29.55 -12.10
C ASN A 326 -29.15 -28.38 -11.14
N TYR A 327 -30.24 -28.43 -10.37
CA TYR A 327 -30.54 -27.40 -9.37
C TYR A 327 -29.42 -27.28 -8.31
N THR A 328 -28.94 -28.39 -7.76
CA THR A 328 -27.88 -28.37 -6.75
C THR A 328 -26.53 -27.94 -7.32
N ASN A 329 -26.22 -28.27 -8.57
CA ASN A 329 -25.03 -27.81 -9.25
C ASN A 329 -25.09 -26.30 -9.51
N LEU A 330 -26.23 -25.79 -9.98
CA LEU A 330 -26.46 -24.36 -10.14
C LEU A 330 -26.34 -23.62 -8.80
N GLN A 331 -26.96 -24.14 -7.73
CA GLN A 331 -26.86 -23.56 -6.39
C GLN A 331 -25.42 -23.48 -5.90
N LYS A 332 -24.66 -24.58 -5.97
CA LYS A 332 -23.23 -24.60 -5.62
C LYS A 332 -22.40 -23.61 -6.45
N LYS A 333 -22.69 -23.53 -7.75
CA LYS A 333 -22.00 -22.61 -8.67
C LYS A 333 -22.24 -21.16 -8.26
N VAL A 334 -23.50 -20.80 -8.00
CA VAL A 334 -23.88 -19.45 -7.57
C VAL A 334 -23.30 -19.13 -6.19
N ASP A 335 -23.36 -20.04 -5.23
CA ASP A 335 -22.76 -19.85 -3.90
C ASP A 335 -21.26 -19.60 -3.99
N THR A 336 -20.55 -20.38 -4.81
CA THR A 336 -19.11 -20.21 -5.04
C THR A 336 -18.82 -18.85 -5.68
N LYS A 337 -19.64 -18.40 -6.63
CA LYS A 337 -19.50 -17.09 -7.28
C LYS A 337 -19.80 -15.94 -6.32
N VAL A 338 -20.83 -16.05 -5.48
CA VAL A 338 -21.13 -15.05 -4.43
C VAL A 338 -19.96 -14.94 -3.46
N MET A 339 -19.44 -16.05 -2.95
CA MET A 339 -18.27 -16.05 -2.06
C MET A 339 -17.07 -15.40 -2.74
N PHE A 340 -16.75 -15.84 -3.97
CA PHE A 340 -15.64 -15.28 -4.74
C PHE A 340 -15.77 -13.76 -4.93
N TYR A 341 -16.92 -13.27 -5.40
CA TYR A 341 -17.09 -11.82 -5.62
C TYR A 341 -17.17 -11.02 -4.34
N THR A 342 -17.64 -11.62 -3.23
CA THR A 342 -17.60 -10.99 -1.90
C THR A 342 -16.15 -10.81 -1.46
N ASP A 343 -15.34 -11.87 -1.51
CA ASP A 343 -13.91 -11.82 -1.16
C ASP A 343 -13.15 -10.79 -2.00
N ILE A 344 -13.38 -10.76 -3.32
CA ILE A 344 -12.76 -9.79 -4.23
C ILE A 344 -13.20 -8.36 -3.94
N HIS A 345 -14.49 -8.15 -3.65
CA HIS A 345 -15.00 -6.84 -3.27
C HIS A 345 -14.41 -6.36 -1.95
N GLU A 346 -14.31 -7.23 -0.94
CA GLU A 346 -13.67 -6.93 0.35
C GLU A 346 -12.19 -6.60 0.18
N LEU A 347 -11.45 -7.36 -0.63
CA LEU A 347 -10.06 -7.06 -0.96
C LEU A 347 -9.90 -5.70 -1.66
N HIS A 348 -10.79 -5.36 -2.60
CA HIS A 348 -10.76 -4.07 -3.30
C HIS A 348 -11.04 -2.90 -2.36
N GLU A 349 -12.02 -3.04 -1.45
CA GLU A 349 -12.31 -2.01 -0.45
C GLU A 349 -11.22 -1.91 0.62
N GLU A 350 -10.60 -3.02 1.03
CA GLU A 350 -9.41 -3.02 1.89
C GLU A 350 -8.25 -2.27 1.23
N LEU A 351 -7.98 -2.53 -0.05
CA LEU A 351 -6.96 -1.83 -0.82
C LEU A 351 -7.21 -0.32 -0.86
N LYS A 352 -8.45 0.11 -1.11
CA LYS A 352 -8.83 1.54 -1.10
C LYS A 352 -8.63 2.18 0.27
N ASN A 353 -9.01 1.48 1.33
CA ASN A 353 -8.84 1.96 2.70
C ASN A 353 -7.37 2.10 3.08
N LEU A 354 -6.54 1.10 2.75
CA LEU A 354 -5.09 1.17 2.94
C LEU A 354 -4.48 2.30 2.12
N LEU A 355 -4.86 2.43 0.84
CA LEU A 355 -4.36 3.51 -0.02
C LEU A 355 -4.72 4.89 0.53
N HIS A 356 -5.91 5.06 1.10
CA HIS A 356 -6.28 6.31 1.76
C HIS A 356 -5.45 6.57 3.02
N GLN A 357 -5.33 5.58 3.92
CA GLN A 357 -4.55 5.69 5.15
C GLN A 357 -3.08 6.03 4.87
N GLU A 358 -2.47 5.35 3.90
CA GLU A 358 -1.08 5.58 3.50
C GLU A 358 -0.89 6.94 2.82
N ASN A 359 -1.86 7.42 2.04
CA ASN A 359 -1.78 8.78 1.48
C ASN A 359 -1.89 9.86 2.56
N VAL A 360 -2.74 9.68 3.57
CA VAL A 360 -2.81 10.60 4.73
C VAL A 360 -1.49 10.61 5.48
N TRP A 361 -0.85 9.46 5.64
CA TRP A 361 0.48 9.38 6.22
C TRP A 361 1.54 10.09 5.34
N LEU A 362 1.51 9.89 4.02
CA LEU A 362 2.39 10.58 3.08
C LEU A 362 2.19 12.10 3.10
N ASP A 363 0.96 12.59 3.29
CA ASP A 363 0.68 14.02 3.48
C ASP A 363 1.36 14.53 4.77
N GLY A 364 1.27 13.76 5.85
CA GLY A 364 1.98 14.03 7.10
C GLY A 364 3.50 14.03 6.95
N LEU A 365 4.06 13.05 6.22
CA LEU A 365 5.48 12.97 5.92
C LEU A 365 5.93 14.17 5.08
N GLN A 366 5.20 14.47 4.00
CA GLN A 366 5.46 15.61 3.13
C GLN A 366 5.49 16.91 3.94
N ASN A 367 4.50 17.12 4.81
CA ASN A 367 4.49 18.28 5.69
C ASN A 367 5.75 18.30 6.57
N LYS A 368 6.20 17.20 7.18
CA LYS A 368 7.42 17.19 7.99
C LYS A 368 8.72 17.36 7.19
N VAL A 369 8.78 16.81 5.98
CA VAL A 369 9.95 16.93 5.09
C VAL A 369 10.08 18.36 4.57
N PHE A 370 8.98 18.97 4.14
CA PHE A 370 9.00 20.32 3.55
C PHE A 370 8.65 21.44 4.52
N SER A 371 8.20 21.14 5.75
CA SER A 371 8.24 22.12 6.85
C SER A 371 9.69 22.43 7.12
N SER A 372 10.13 23.52 6.52
CA SER A 372 11.34 24.23 6.91
C SER A 372 11.04 24.96 8.21
N SER A 373 11.83 24.75 9.27
CA SER A 373 12.01 25.82 10.24
C SER A 373 12.53 27.05 9.49
N ASN A 374 11.59 27.93 9.19
CA ASN A 374 11.85 29.25 8.65
C ASN A 374 12.05 30.16 9.86
N ASN A 375 13.21 30.03 10.50
CA ASN A 375 13.98 31.09 11.16
C ASN A 375 14.85 30.50 12.27
N GLY A 376 16.17 30.52 12.06
CA GLY A 376 17.11 30.52 13.18
C GLY A 376 17.39 29.19 13.85
N ALA A 377 17.23 28.06 13.15
CA ALA A 377 17.54 26.70 13.63
C ALA A 377 18.88 26.63 14.40
N ASP A 378 18.77 26.68 15.72
CA ASP A 378 19.84 26.35 16.64
C ASP A 378 19.98 24.82 16.75
N ALA A 379 21.04 24.36 17.41
CA ALA A 379 21.30 22.92 17.51
C ALA A 379 20.14 22.15 18.20
N GLU A 380 19.35 22.83 19.03
CA GLU A 380 18.18 22.28 19.73
C GLU A 380 17.01 22.10 18.76
N GLU A 381 16.65 23.13 17.99
CA GLU A 381 15.58 23.05 16.99
C GLU A 381 15.88 22.01 15.90
N ILE A 382 17.14 21.93 15.45
CA ILE A 382 17.58 20.89 14.47
C ILE A 382 17.47 19.49 15.08
N SER A 383 17.77 19.35 16.37
CA SER A 383 17.64 18.07 17.08
C SER A 383 16.18 17.67 17.28
N GLU A 384 15.29 18.61 17.58
CA GLU A 384 13.85 18.37 17.66
C GLU A 384 13.26 18.00 16.30
N GLU A 385 13.63 18.72 15.22
CA GLU A 385 13.24 18.38 13.86
C GLU A 385 13.72 16.97 13.47
N LEU A 386 14.96 16.62 13.82
CA LEU A 386 15.51 15.29 13.56
C LEU A 386 14.72 14.22 14.31
N ASP A 387 14.52 14.39 15.63
CA ASP A 387 13.83 13.40 16.46
C ASP A 387 12.35 13.25 16.07
N THR A 388 11.67 14.36 15.75
CA THR A 388 10.27 14.32 15.30
C THR A 388 10.08 13.68 13.92
N LEU A 389 11.03 13.84 12.99
CA LEU A 389 11.03 13.19 11.68
C LEU A 389 11.45 11.71 11.80
N GLU A 390 12.51 11.42 12.56
CA GLU A 390 13.00 10.06 12.77
C GLU A 390 11.94 9.20 13.45
N ARG A 391 11.32 9.70 14.53
CA ARG A 391 10.22 9.01 15.19
C ARG A 391 9.08 8.74 14.22
N PHE A 392 8.68 9.73 13.42
CA PHE A 392 7.56 9.59 12.48
C PHE A 392 7.82 8.52 11.42
N VAL A 393 9.05 8.46 10.87
CA VAL A 393 9.45 7.44 9.91
C VAL A 393 9.59 6.06 10.57
N LYS A 394 10.14 5.98 11.79
CA LYS A 394 10.28 4.71 12.53
C LYS A 394 8.95 4.11 12.98
N THR A 395 7.99 4.93 13.39
CA THR A 395 6.69 4.46 13.87
C THR A 395 5.84 3.86 12.76
N HIS A 396 6.14 4.17 11.50
CA HIS A 396 5.41 3.66 10.36
C HIS A 396 6.05 2.38 9.82
N SER A 397 5.29 1.29 9.74
CA SER A 397 5.79 0.02 9.22
C SER A 397 5.62 -0.07 7.70
N LYS A 398 6.58 -0.72 7.02
CA LYS A 398 6.45 -1.04 5.58
C LYS A 398 5.38 -2.10 5.28
N THR A 399 4.78 -2.68 6.31
CA THR A 399 3.80 -3.78 6.21
C THR A 399 2.56 -3.37 5.43
N ASN A 400 2.05 -2.15 5.63
CA ASN A 400 0.87 -1.68 4.89
C ASN A 400 1.17 -1.50 3.40
N TYR A 401 2.35 -0.97 3.07
CA TYR A 401 2.83 -0.85 1.69
C TYR A 401 2.90 -2.22 1.02
N GLU A 402 3.57 -3.20 1.65
CA GLU A 402 3.68 -4.57 1.13
C GLU A 402 2.31 -5.23 0.94
N LYS A 403 1.43 -5.09 1.93
CA LYS A 403 0.05 -5.63 1.89
C LYS A 403 -0.78 -5.02 0.77
N MET A 404 -0.65 -3.72 0.49
CA MET A 404 -1.36 -3.07 -0.63
C MET A 404 -0.99 -3.71 -1.98
N PHE A 405 0.29 -3.95 -2.22
CA PHE A 405 0.74 -4.57 -3.48
C PHE A 405 0.42 -6.07 -3.53
N GLU A 406 0.46 -6.78 -2.41
CA GLU A 406 -0.01 -8.17 -2.34
C GLU A 406 -1.51 -8.27 -2.71
N ILE A 407 -2.35 -7.39 -2.15
CA ILE A 407 -3.77 -7.33 -2.49
C ILE A 407 -3.95 -6.96 -3.98
N SER A 408 -3.20 -5.98 -4.48
CA SER A 408 -3.22 -5.60 -5.91
C SER A 408 -2.87 -6.77 -6.82
N ASP A 409 -1.82 -7.53 -6.52
CA ASP A 409 -1.38 -8.69 -7.29
C ASP A 409 -2.42 -9.82 -7.26
N ARG A 410 -3.05 -10.05 -6.09
CA ARG A 410 -4.17 -11.00 -5.96
C ARG A 410 -5.37 -10.60 -6.81
N LEU A 411 -5.76 -9.32 -6.80
CA LEU A 411 -6.84 -8.81 -7.65
C LEU A 411 -6.51 -9.00 -9.14
N GLN A 412 -5.28 -8.68 -9.54
CA GLN A 412 -4.83 -8.86 -10.92
C GLN A 412 -4.83 -10.34 -11.36
N ALA A 413 -4.40 -11.25 -10.49
CA ALA A 413 -4.45 -12.70 -10.74
C ALA A 413 -5.88 -13.21 -10.95
N THR A 414 -6.87 -12.55 -10.33
CA THR A 414 -8.29 -12.89 -10.44
C THR A 414 -9.00 -12.23 -11.62
N LYS A 415 -8.24 -11.69 -12.59
CA LYS A 415 -8.74 -10.93 -13.75
C LYS A 415 -9.53 -9.67 -13.39
N VAL A 416 -9.34 -9.12 -12.18
CA VAL A 416 -9.89 -7.83 -11.77
C VAL A 416 -8.79 -6.78 -11.90
N SER A 417 -8.84 -6.00 -12.97
CA SER A 417 -7.83 -4.99 -13.29
C SER A 417 -8.50 -3.66 -13.55
N ILE A 418 -8.80 -2.94 -12.46
CA ILE A 418 -9.46 -1.64 -12.51
C ILE A 418 -8.39 -0.57 -12.79
N PRO A 419 -8.30 0.02 -14.02
CA PRO A 419 -7.20 0.90 -14.37
C PRO A 419 -7.13 2.16 -13.51
N ALA A 420 -8.27 2.65 -13.02
CA ALA A 420 -8.33 3.79 -12.12
C ALA A 420 -7.62 3.51 -10.78
N THR A 421 -7.91 2.36 -10.15
CA THR A 421 -7.24 1.92 -8.91
C THR A 421 -5.76 1.65 -9.15
N ASN A 422 -5.41 1.01 -10.28
CA ASN A 422 -4.01 0.76 -10.66
C ASN A 422 -3.23 2.07 -10.89
N SER A 423 -3.88 3.08 -11.49
CA SER A 423 -3.28 4.40 -11.67
C SER A 423 -3.02 5.08 -10.33
N GLN A 424 -4.00 5.04 -9.40
CA GLN A 424 -3.85 5.57 -8.04
C GLN A 424 -2.73 4.85 -7.28
N LEU A 425 -2.64 3.53 -7.38
CA LEU A 425 -1.55 2.73 -6.79
C LEU A 425 -0.19 3.12 -7.35
N ASN A 426 -0.08 3.30 -8.67
CA ASN A 426 1.18 3.70 -9.29
C ASN A 426 1.57 5.13 -8.91
N GLN A 427 0.61 6.06 -8.85
CA GLN A 427 0.84 7.42 -8.36
C GLN A 427 1.31 7.41 -6.90
N PHE A 428 0.66 6.59 -6.06
CA PHE A 428 1.07 6.37 -4.68
C PHE A 428 2.50 5.81 -4.60
N ARG A 429 2.85 4.79 -5.40
CA ARG A 429 4.20 4.20 -5.45
C ARG A 429 5.26 5.26 -5.74
N ILE A 430 5.07 6.02 -6.82
CA ILE A 430 6.03 7.06 -7.24
C ILE A 430 6.18 8.10 -6.12
N ARG A 431 5.05 8.54 -5.55
CA ARG A 431 5.05 9.53 -4.46
C ARG A 431 5.73 9.01 -3.19
N TRP A 432 5.48 7.75 -2.84
CA TRP A 432 6.09 7.07 -1.70
C TRP A 432 7.61 7.00 -1.85
N GLU A 433 8.10 6.49 -2.99
CA GLU A 433 9.54 6.37 -3.26
C GLU A 433 10.23 7.74 -3.18
N GLN A 434 9.64 8.78 -3.80
CA GLN A 434 10.18 10.14 -3.77
C GLN A 434 10.21 10.74 -2.36
N LEU A 435 9.08 10.71 -1.64
CA LEU A 435 9.01 11.30 -0.29
C LEU A 435 9.86 10.55 0.73
N HIS A 436 9.99 9.23 0.58
CA HIS A 436 10.86 8.42 1.43
C HIS A 436 12.33 8.76 1.20
N ASP A 437 12.75 8.89 -0.06
CA ASP A 437 14.10 9.34 -0.41
C ASP A 437 14.38 10.75 0.09
N ASP A 438 13.43 11.68 -0.05
CA ASP A 438 13.57 13.05 0.43
C ASP A 438 13.61 13.12 1.96
N ALA A 439 12.81 12.31 2.65
CA ALA A 439 12.88 12.15 4.10
C ALA A 439 14.25 11.63 4.55
N PHE A 440 14.79 10.60 3.88
CA PHE A 440 16.14 10.09 4.19
C PHE A 440 17.23 11.12 3.92
N LYS A 441 17.17 11.85 2.81
CA LYS A 441 18.12 12.94 2.53
C LYS A 441 18.03 14.04 3.59
N LYS A 442 16.82 14.41 4.04
CA LYS A 442 16.63 15.38 5.13
C LYS A 442 17.18 14.85 6.45
N LEU A 443 16.87 13.61 6.84
CA LEU A 443 17.42 12.96 8.04
C LEU A 443 18.95 12.91 8.02
N HIS A 444 19.56 12.56 6.88
CA HIS A 444 21.01 12.57 6.73
C HIS A 444 21.60 13.98 6.85
N THR A 445 20.95 14.97 6.24
CA THR A 445 21.36 16.37 6.33
C THR A 445 21.27 16.91 7.75
N LEU A 446 20.16 16.65 8.45
CA LEU A 446 19.97 17.04 9.86
C LEU A 446 20.99 16.34 10.77
N ASN A 447 21.22 15.04 10.61
CA ASN A 447 22.27 14.31 11.34
C ASN A 447 23.67 14.88 11.10
N SER A 448 24.01 15.18 9.84
CA SER A 448 25.29 15.80 9.51
C SER A 448 25.43 17.19 10.14
N GLN A 449 24.35 17.99 10.16
CA GLN A 449 24.35 19.30 10.81
C GLN A 449 24.55 19.18 12.33
N ILE A 450 23.87 18.24 13.00
CA ILE A 450 24.05 18.00 14.44
C ILE A 450 25.47 17.54 14.74
N SER A 451 26.02 16.64 13.93
CA SER A 451 27.41 16.19 14.06
C SER A 451 28.41 17.34 13.91
N ASP A 452 28.21 18.21 12.91
CA ASP A 452 29.02 19.44 12.72
C ASP A 452 28.95 20.35 13.97
N TYR A 453 27.76 20.59 14.51
CA TYR A 453 27.58 21.41 15.72
C TYR A 453 28.26 20.79 16.94
N GLN A 454 28.14 19.47 17.12
CA GLN A 454 28.82 18.74 18.20
C GLN A 454 30.34 18.84 18.06
N HIS A 455 30.88 18.58 16.87
CA HIS A 455 32.32 18.67 16.60
C HIS A 455 32.86 20.07 16.87
N MET A 456 32.16 21.10 16.40
CA MET A 456 32.53 22.49 16.64
C MET A 456 32.49 22.85 18.12
N GLY A 457 31.44 22.43 18.85
CA GLY A 457 31.35 22.62 20.30
C GLY A 457 32.51 21.96 21.06
N HIS A 458 32.94 20.78 20.63
CA HIS A 458 34.11 20.09 21.21
C HIS A 458 35.41 20.85 20.93
N GLN A 459 35.62 21.33 19.70
CA GLN A 459 36.81 22.11 19.34
C GLN A 459 36.87 23.47 20.07
N ILE A 460 35.72 24.14 20.24
CA ILE A 460 35.62 25.38 21.04
C ILE A 460 36.04 25.10 22.50
N THR A 461 35.54 24.01 23.09
CA THR A 461 35.88 23.62 24.47
C THR A 461 37.37 23.29 24.60
N ALA A 462 37.92 22.49 23.67
CA ALA A 462 39.33 22.15 23.63
C ALA A 462 40.22 23.40 23.48
N MET A 463 39.81 24.37 22.66
CA MET A 463 40.52 25.65 22.52
C MET A 463 40.51 26.45 23.82
N PHE A 464 39.40 26.52 24.55
CA PHE A 464 39.36 27.17 25.88
C PHE A 464 40.28 26.49 26.89
N GLU A 465 40.28 25.16 26.93
CA GLU A 465 41.18 24.39 27.82
C GLU A 465 42.65 24.60 27.46
N TRP A 466 42.98 24.56 26.17
CA TRP A 466 44.33 24.84 25.67
C TRP A 466 44.75 26.27 25.99
N MET A 467 43.91 27.28 25.72
CA MET A 467 44.22 28.68 26.04
C MET A 467 44.48 28.86 27.53
N LYS A 468 43.67 28.23 28.40
CA LYS A 468 43.88 28.27 29.85
C LYS A 468 45.20 27.60 30.26
N HIS A 469 45.52 26.45 29.69
CA HIS A 469 46.76 25.74 29.97
C HIS A 469 47.98 26.55 29.51
N THR A 470 47.98 27.02 28.28
CA THR A 470 49.07 27.81 27.68
C THR A 470 49.23 29.16 28.38
N ASP A 471 48.15 29.80 28.83
CA ASP A 471 48.24 31.04 29.62
C ASP A 471 48.98 30.80 30.93
N ASN A 472 48.65 29.72 31.65
CA ASN A 472 49.33 29.34 32.89
C ASN A 472 50.81 29.02 32.64
N THR A 473 51.11 28.26 31.60
CA THR A 473 52.49 27.90 31.24
C THR A 473 53.31 29.14 30.87
N LEU A 474 52.79 30.00 29.99
CA LEU A 474 53.50 31.24 29.61
C LEU A 474 53.66 32.19 30.80
N ASN A 475 52.65 32.32 31.66
CA ASN A 475 52.77 33.13 32.88
C ASN A 475 53.85 32.59 33.82
N ALA A 476 53.97 31.27 33.98
CA ALA A 476 55.01 30.65 34.80
C ALA A 476 56.41 30.88 34.21
N ARG A 477 56.59 30.66 32.91
CA ARG A 477 57.88 30.87 32.22
C ARG A 477 58.32 32.33 32.25
N LEU A 478 57.40 33.26 32.00
CA LEU A 478 57.67 34.70 32.06
C LEU A 478 57.99 35.17 33.49
N LYS A 479 57.47 34.50 34.52
CA LYS A 479 57.80 34.80 35.92
C LYS A 479 59.18 34.28 36.33
N ASP A 480 59.60 33.17 35.74
CA ASP A 480 60.90 32.52 36.02
C ASP A 480 62.02 32.99 35.06
N ASP A 481 61.79 34.07 34.28
CA ASP A 481 62.71 34.60 33.25
C ASP A 481 63.20 33.55 32.24
N VAL A 482 62.35 32.56 31.92
CA VAL A 482 62.63 31.52 30.92
C VAL A 482 62.00 31.92 29.59
N TYR A 483 62.82 32.01 28.54
CA TYR A 483 62.41 32.48 27.22
C TYR A 483 62.49 31.39 26.15
N ALA A 484 62.05 31.69 24.93
CA ALA A 484 62.02 30.75 23.81
C ALA A 484 63.38 30.14 23.47
N ASP A 485 64.47 30.88 23.71
CA ASP A 485 65.85 30.41 23.50
C ASP A 485 66.25 29.34 24.54
N ASP A 486 65.69 29.39 25.74
CA ASP A 486 65.96 28.42 26.81
C ASP A 486 65.17 27.10 26.62
N VAL A 487 64.05 27.15 25.88
CA VAL A 487 63.17 25.99 25.66
C VAL A 487 62.65 25.92 24.21
N PRO A 488 63.54 25.64 23.23
CA PRO A 488 63.20 25.73 21.81
C PRO A 488 62.13 24.72 21.35
N GLY A 489 62.10 23.51 21.93
CA GLY A 489 61.11 22.49 21.57
C GLY A 489 59.68 22.83 22.01
N GLU A 490 59.52 23.47 23.17
CA GLU A 490 58.21 23.96 23.62
C GLU A 490 57.77 25.18 22.79
N ALA A 491 58.71 26.06 22.44
CA ALA A 491 58.42 27.20 21.57
C ALA A 491 57.92 26.76 20.18
N GLU A 492 58.56 25.76 19.56
CA GLU A 492 58.14 25.21 18.26
C GLU A 492 56.76 24.55 18.35
N LYS A 493 56.50 23.79 19.42
CA LYS A 493 55.19 23.18 19.66
C LYS A 493 54.09 24.24 19.80
N LEU A 494 54.34 25.29 20.58
CA LEU A 494 53.40 26.40 20.72
C LEU A 494 53.13 27.09 19.38
N ILE A 495 54.14 27.32 18.54
CA ILE A 495 53.93 27.91 17.19
C ILE A 495 52.96 27.05 16.37
N ILE A 496 53.12 25.73 16.37
CA ILE A 496 52.24 24.82 15.63
C ILE A 496 50.81 24.89 16.20
N GLU A 497 50.66 24.85 17.52
CA GLU A 497 49.35 24.91 18.18
C GLU A 497 48.64 26.26 17.94
N PHE A 498 49.36 27.40 18.03
CA PHE A 498 48.82 28.71 17.69
C PHE A 498 48.35 28.78 16.24
N ASN A 499 49.12 28.26 15.29
CA ASN A 499 48.72 28.22 13.87
C ASN A 499 47.48 27.34 13.63
N GLN A 500 47.37 26.20 14.34
CA GLN A 500 46.19 25.33 14.26
C GLN A 500 44.93 26.02 14.77
N TYR A 501 45.00 26.66 15.95
CA TYR A 501 43.85 27.38 16.50
C TYR A 501 43.52 28.67 15.74
N GLU A 502 44.49 29.31 15.10
CA GLU A 502 44.23 30.44 14.19
C GLU A 502 43.48 29.98 12.93
N ALA A 503 43.86 28.83 12.35
CA ALA A 503 43.11 28.22 11.24
C ALA A 503 41.70 27.80 11.67
N PHE A 504 41.53 27.28 12.88
CA PHE A 504 40.22 26.94 13.44
C PHE A 504 39.31 28.17 13.61
N LEU A 505 39.83 29.28 14.15
CA LEU A 505 39.08 30.53 14.26
C LEU A 505 38.59 31.01 12.89
N ARG A 506 39.43 30.94 11.86
CA ARG A 506 39.03 31.27 10.48
C ARG A 506 37.93 30.35 9.95
N SER A 507 38.00 29.05 10.25
CA SER A 507 36.95 28.10 9.89
C SER A 507 35.61 28.43 10.57
N ILE A 508 35.63 28.93 11.81
CA ILE A 508 34.43 29.44 12.49
C ILE A 508 33.88 30.68 11.77
N ASP A 509 34.71 31.65 11.38
CA ASP A 509 34.26 32.81 10.59
C ASP A 509 33.60 32.39 9.28
N ASP A 510 34.23 31.47 8.54
CA ASP A 510 33.68 30.96 7.27
C ASP A 510 32.31 30.31 7.49
N LYS A 511 32.13 29.56 8.59
CA LYS A 511 30.83 28.97 8.95
C LYS A 511 29.81 30.03 9.35
N ILE A 512 30.19 31.07 10.10
CA ILE A 512 29.30 32.20 10.43
C ILE A 512 28.85 32.92 9.16
N HIS A 513 29.75 33.14 8.20
CA HIS A 513 29.42 33.70 6.89
C HIS A 513 28.46 32.79 6.10
N ALA A 514 28.67 31.48 6.11
CA ALA A 514 27.77 30.51 5.49
C ALA A 514 26.38 30.44 6.15
N LEU A 515 26.31 30.60 7.48
CA LEU A 515 25.04 30.66 8.20
C LEU A 515 24.26 31.96 7.90
N ARG A 516 24.98 33.08 7.70
CA ARG A 516 24.38 34.35 7.27
C ARG A 516 23.86 34.29 5.83
N SER A 517 24.58 33.66 4.91
CA SER A 517 24.11 33.50 3.52
C SER A 517 22.88 32.59 3.41
N THR A 518 22.69 31.69 4.37
CA THR A 518 21.52 30.79 4.47
C THR A 518 20.40 31.34 5.35
N ALA A 519 20.41 32.63 5.69
CA ALA A 519 19.41 33.33 6.50
C ALA A 519 19.21 32.81 7.94
N LYS A 520 20.13 31.98 8.46
CA LYS A 520 20.12 31.47 9.85
C LYS A 520 20.75 32.47 10.82
N THR A 521 20.06 33.60 11.01
CA THR A 521 20.61 34.79 11.68
C THR A 521 20.92 34.61 13.17
N GLU A 522 20.09 33.88 13.92
CA GLU A 522 20.26 33.74 15.37
C GLU A 522 21.37 32.76 15.74
N ALA A 523 21.46 31.63 15.03
CA ALA A 523 22.59 30.70 15.14
C ALA A 523 23.92 31.38 14.82
N ALA A 524 23.96 32.20 13.75
CA ALA A 524 25.15 32.98 13.40
C ALA A 524 25.54 33.97 14.50
N LYS A 525 24.58 34.69 15.10
CA LYS A 525 24.85 35.63 16.21
C LYS A 525 25.43 34.95 17.45
N ARG A 526 24.88 33.80 17.86
CA ARG A 526 25.37 33.07 19.04
C ARG A 526 26.81 32.59 18.85
N LEU A 527 27.11 32.07 17.67
CA LEU A 527 28.44 31.59 17.31
C LEU A 527 29.44 32.76 17.17
N GLU A 528 28.97 33.91 16.67
CA GLU A 528 29.74 35.16 16.63
C GLU A 528 30.05 35.70 18.03
N GLN A 529 29.12 35.66 18.98
CA GLN A 529 29.38 36.02 20.37
C GLN A 529 30.47 35.14 21.00
N GLN A 530 30.40 33.82 20.77
CA GLN A 530 31.44 32.89 21.24
C GLN A 530 32.78 33.15 20.56
N LEU A 531 32.80 33.44 19.25
CA LEU A 531 34.01 33.75 18.50
C LEU A 531 34.70 35.03 19.01
N VAL A 532 33.93 36.07 19.34
CA VAL A 532 34.48 37.31 19.89
C VAL A 532 35.20 37.03 21.22
N LEU A 533 34.61 36.21 22.10
CA LEU A 533 35.25 35.82 23.35
C LEU A 533 36.54 35.01 23.12
N LEU A 534 36.50 34.02 22.23
CA LEU A 534 37.67 33.21 21.86
C LEU A 534 38.79 34.07 21.29
N ARG A 535 38.48 34.97 20.34
CA ARG A 535 39.47 35.88 19.73
C ARG A 535 40.11 36.80 20.74
N ASN A 536 39.32 37.38 21.65
CA ASN A 536 39.86 38.28 22.66
C ASN A 536 40.84 37.54 23.58
N GLN A 537 40.50 36.34 24.05
CA GLN A 537 41.40 35.54 24.89
C GLN A 537 42.64 35.08 24.12
N PHE A 538 42.46 34.62 22.87
CA PHE A 538 43.55 34.18 22.02
C PHE A 538 44.54 35.31 21.72
N LEU A 539 44.06 36.53 21.49
CA LEU A 539 44.90 37.70 21.26
C LEU A 539 45.73 38.04 22.51
N GLN A 540 45.12 38.02 23.70
CA GLN A 540 45.85 38.23 24.95
C GLN A 540 46.96 37.20 25.14
N LEU A 541 46.65 35.93 24.87
CA LEU A 541 47.61 34.85 24.95
C LEU A 541 48.75 35.00 23.91
N HIS A 542 48.41 35.43 22.69
CA HIS A 542 49.38 35.70 21.64
C HIS A 542 50.33 36.86 22.01
N ILE A 543 49.85 37.89 22.72
CA ILE A 543 50.70 38.96 23.23
C ILE A 543 51.73 38.40 24.22
N LYS A 544 51.30 37.56 25.18
CA LYS A 544 52.21 36.89 26.12
C LYS A 544 53.22 35.99 25.42
N PHE A 545 52.78 35.27 24.39
CA PHE A 545 53.67 34.43 23.60
C PHE A 545 54.76 35.23 22.88
N ARG A 546 54.45 36.43 22.37
CA ARG A 546 55.46 37.33 21.80
C ARG A 546 56.48 37.81 22.84
N GLN A 547 56.06 38.06 24.07
CA GLN A 547 56.97 38.43 25.16
C GLN A 547 57.92 37.28 25.50
N PHE A 548 57.43 36.04 25.52
CA PHE A 548 58.24 34.83 25.71
C PHE A 548 59.30 34.63 24.60
N GLN A 549 59.06 35.15 23.40
CA GLN A 549 59.98 35.04 22.26
C GLN A 549 61.12 36.08 22.23
N LYS A 550 61.16 37.07 23.15
CA LYS A 550 62.24 38.08 23.19
C LYS A 550 63.52 37.47 23.80
N PRO A 551 64.72 37.65 23.21
CA PRO A 551 65.98 37.15 23.79
C PRO A 551 66.32 37.85 25.11
N SER A 552 66.68 37.09 26.14
CA SER A 552 66.92 37.58 27.51
C SER A 552 68.16 38.47 27.67
N ASP A 553 69.15 38.32 26.79
CA ASP A 553 70.43 39.02 26.88
C ASP A 553 70.51 40.30 26.01
N PHE A 554 69.50 40.55 25.18
CA PHE A 554 69.50 41.66 24.23
C PHE A 554 69.39 43.03 24.92
N GLU A 555 68.39 43.22 25.78
CA GLU A 555 68.13 44.51 26.44
C GLU A 555 69.29 44.94 27.36
N PRO A 556 69.85 44.05 28.22
CA PRO A 556 71.01 44.38 29.06
C PRO A 556 72.25 44.72 28.23
N LYS A 557 72.54 43.99 27.15
CA LYS A 557 73.70 44.24 26.28
C LYS A 557 73.54 45.56 25.51
N PHE A 558 72.34 45.88 25.04
CA PHE A 558 72.06 47.12 24.32
C PHE A 558 72.26 48.37 25.20
N ALA A 559 71.81 48.32 26.46
CA ALA A 559 72.03 49.38 27.44
C ALA A 559 73.53 49.57 27.75
N LYS A 560 74.26 48.47 27.98
CA LYS A 560 75.70 48.49 28.27
C LYS A 560 76.52 49.10 27.13
N MET A 561 76.23 48.74 25.88
CA MET A 561 76.96 49.28 24.71
C MET A 561 76.74 50.78 24.53
N ARG A 562 75.52 51.28 24.78
CA ARG A 562 75.25 52.73 24.75
C ARG A 562 76.08 53.50 25.76
N GLN A 563 76.17 52.99 26.99
CA GLN A 563 76.89 53.67 28.07
C GLN A 563 78.39 53.79 27.75
N ILE A 564 79.02 52.74 27.24
CA ILE A 564 80.45 52.75 26.90
C ILE A 564 80.76 53.75 25.77
N LEU A 565 79.88 53.90 24.77
CA LEU A 565 80.09 54.87 23.69
C LEU A 565 80.02 56.32 24.18
N ILE A 566 79.14 56.63 25.13
CA ILE A 566 79.02 57.97 25.74
C ILE A 566 80.30 58.31 26.52
N GLU A 567 80.85 57.36 27.28
CA GLU A 567 82.09 57.55 28.04
C GLU A 567 83.31 57.83 27.13
N ILE A 568 83.38 57.16 25.98
CA ILE A 568 84.45 57.40 24.99
C ILE A 568 84.29 58.78 24.35
N GLU A 569 83.06 59.20 24.02
CA GLU A 569 82.78 60.53 23.45
C GLU A 569 83.23 61.68 24.36
N HIS A 570 83.06 61.54 25.68
CA HIS A 570 83.46 62.57 26.64
C HIS A 570 84.98 62.77 26.74
N ASN A 571 85.78 61.73 26.44
CA ASN A 571 87.23 61.74 26.58
C ASN A 571 87.98 62.19 25.30
N VAL A 572 87.27 62.48 24.20
CA VAL A 572 87.88 62.88 22.92
C VAL A 572 88.65 64.21 23.01
N HIS A 573 88.25 65.12 23.91
CA HIS A 573 88.88 66.44 24.07
C HIS A 573 90.33 66.39 24.58
N ILE A 574 90.75 65.26 25.16
CA ILE A 574 92.12 65.05 25.68
C ILE A 574 93.13 64.89 24.52
N LEU A 575 92.62 64.67 23.30
CA LEU A 575 93.42 64.38 22.11
C LEU A 575 93.93 65.61 21.34
N ASP A 576 93.54 66.82 21.75
CA ASP A 576 93.98 68.07 21.11
C ASP A 576 95.47 68.37 21.38
N VAL A 577 96.23 68.70 20.33
CA VAL A 577 97.67 69.02 20.39
C VAL A 577 97.86 70.43 20.95
N ARG A 578 98.31 70.56 22.19
CA ARG A 578 98.37 71.87 22.90
C ARG A 578 99.73 72.27 23.49
N SER A 579 100.78 71.47 23.27
CA SER A 579 102.10 71.71 23.89
C SER A 579 103.24 71.65 22.88
N ASP A 580 104.27 72.48 23.10
CA ASP A 580 105.55 72.44 22.39
C ASP A 580 106.56 71.47 23.03
N ASP A 581 106.15 70.76 24.09
CA ASP A 581 106.94 69.74 24.77
C ASP A 581 106.70 68.34 24.16
N PRO A 582 107.74 67.68 23.59
CA PRO A 582 107.63 66.33 23.05
C PRO A 582 107.07 65.30 24.05
N ASP A 583 107.34 65.45 25.35
CA ASP A 583 106.95 64.45 26.35
C ASP A 583 105.46 64.57 26.72
N VAL A 584 104.88 65.77 26.63
CA VAL A 584 103.44 66.01 26.82
C VAL A 584 102.64 65.45 25.64
N ILE A 585 103.11 65.67 24.41
CA ILE A 585 102.50 65.11 23.19
C ILE A 585 102.55 63.57 23.20
N HIS A 586 103.64 62.99 23.71
CA HIS A 586 103.76 61.54 23.87
C HIS A 586 102.72 60.95 24.83
N ASN A 587 102.49 61.60 25.98
CA ASN A 587 101.45 61.18 26.93
C ASN A 587 100.02 61.32 26.35
N GLN A 588 99.79 62.35 25.52
CA GLN A 588 98.53 62.50 24.79
C GLN A 588 98.32 61.38 23.77
N LEU A 589 99.39 60.97 23.05
CA LEU A 589 99.36 59.82 22.14
C LEU A 589 99.06 58.51 22.89
N GLU A 590 99.63 58.31 24.08
CA GLU A 590 99.36 57.14 24.92
C GLU A 590 97.87 57.07 25.35
N ASN A 591 97.29 58.21 25.72
CA ASN A 591 95.86 58.30 26.03
C ASN A 591 94.97 58.07 24.80
N CYS A 592 95.38 58.55 23.62
CA CYS A 592 94.72 58.26 22.35
C CYS A 592 94.70 56.76 22.03
N LEU A 593 95.80 56.06 22.31
CA LEU A 593 95.91 54.61 22.12
C LEU A 593 95.00 53.83 23.08
N LYS A 594 94.81 54.31 24.31
CA LYS A 594 93.86 53.72 25.28
C LYS A 594 92.42 53.81 24.77
N LEU A 595 91.99 54.98 24.28
CA LEU A 595 90.65 55.16 23.69
C LEU A 595 90.45 54.33 22.41
N TYR A 596 91.50 54.20 21.60
CA TYR A 596 91.46 53.36 20.40
C TYR A 596 91.28 51.87 20.76
N LYS A 597 91.96 51.40 21.81
CA LYS A 597 91.84 50.02 22.29
C LYS A 597 90.44 49.72 22.81
N THR A 598 89.84 50.59 23.61
CA THR A 598 88.47 50.40 24.12
C THR A 598 87.44 50.35 22.99
N LEU A 599 87.58 51.16 21.93
CA LEU A 599 86.72 51.08 20.75
C LEU A 599 86.89 49.76 19.99
N SER A 600 88.12 49.24 19.91
CA SER A 600 88.38 47.96 19.26
C SER A 600 87.78 46.78 20.03
N ASP A 601 87.86 46.80 21.36
CA ASP A 601 87.40 45.71 22.22
C ASP A 601 85.87 45.54 22.21
N ILE A 602 85.11 46.63 22.05
CA ILE A 602 83.64 46.60 22.04
C ILE A 602 83.02 46.30 20.66
N LYS A 603 83.84 46.15 19.61
CA LYS A 603 83.36 46.03 18.22
C LYS A 603 82.40 44.85 18.01
N SER A 604 82.75 43.66 18.50
CA SER A 604 81.94 42.44 18.32
C SER A 604 80.60 42.52 19.05
N GLU A 605 80.57 43.16 20.22
CA GLU A 605 79.36 43.33 21.03
C GLU A 605 78.41 44.35 20.38
N VAL A 606 78.93 45.45 19.82
CA VAL A 606 78.14 46.43 19.04
C VAL A 606 77.55 45.76 17.79
N GLU A 607 78.32 44.94 17.08
CA GLU A 607 77.84 44.19 15.91
C GLU A 607 76.76 43.16 16.27
N TYR A 608 76.91 42.48 17.42
CA TYR A 608 75.90 41.55 17.96
C TYR A 608 74.58 42.27 18.25
N VAL A 609 74.61 43.37 19.00
CA VAL A 609 73.42 44.16 19.35
C VAL A 609 72.72 44.67 18.09
N ILE A 610 73.45 45.14 17.08
CA ILE A 610 72.85 45.59 15.81
C ILE A 610 72.18 44.42 15.07
N ARG A 611 72.81 43.24 15.00
CA ARG A 611 72.28 42.08 14.29
C ARG A 611 71.05 41.50 14.99
N THR A 612 71.16 41.26 16.30
CA THR A 612 70.08 40.69 17.12
C THR A 612 68.88 41.64 17.18
N GLY A 613 69.12 42.95 17.37
CA GLY A 613 68.06 43.95 17.38
C GLY A 613 67.30 44.07 16.06
N ARG A 614 68.00 43.92 14.92
CA ARG A 614 67.34 43.84 13.60
C ARG A 614 66.54 42.54 13.42
N GLY A 615 67.05 41.41 13.93
CA GLY A 615 66.33 40.14 13.92
C GLY A 615 65.02 40.17 14.73
N ILE A 616 65.01 40.85 15.89
CA ILE A 616 63.82 41.05 16.72
C ILE A 616 62.74 41.84 15.95
N VAL A 617 63.15 42.86 15.18
CA VAL A 617 62.25 43.65 14.31
C VAL A 617 61.69 42.82 13.16
N GLU A 618 62.54 42.08 12.44
CA GLU A 618 62.13 41.23 11.30
C GLU A 618 61.16 40.13 11.70
N LYS A 619 61.38 39.50 12.86
CA LYS A 619 60.50 38.45 13.41
C LYS A 619 59.22 39.01 14.08
N LYS A 620 59.01 40.33 14.05
CA LYS A 620 57.88 41.03 14.69
C LYS A 620 57.76 40.76 16.20
N GLN A 621 58.90 40.60 16.86
CA GLN A 621 59.00 40.28 18.29
C GLN A 621 59.05 41.55 19.16
N SER A 622 59.00 42.75 18.58
CA SER A 622 58.97 44.04 19.28
C SER A 622 57.62 44.75 19.14
N ASP A 623 57.16 45.37 20.23
CA ASP A 623 55.95 46.19 20.29
C ASP A 623 56.12 47.55 19.59
N GLU A 624 57.35 48.04 19.49
CA GLU A 624 57.73 49.29 18.81
C GLU A 624 58.89 49.06 17.82
N PRO A 625 58.61 48.47 16.64
CA PRO A 625 59.65 48.09 15.67
C PRO A 625 60.43 49.29 15.11
N HIS A 626 59.74 50.41 14.92
CA HIS A 626 60.32 51.64 14.37
C HIS A 626 61.28 52.32 15.34
N ASP A 627 60.92 52.40 16.63
CA ASP A 627 61.78 53.03 17.64
C ASP A 627 63.00 52.18 17.96
N LEU A 628 62.87 50.86 18.00
CA LEU A 628 64.00 49.95 18.17
C LEU A 628 64.99 50.08 16.98
N THR A 629 64.48 50.15 15.75
CA THR A 629 65.31 50.36 14.54
C THR A 629 66.07 51.69 14.62
N ARG A 630 65.37 52.78 14.97
CA ARG A 630 65.97 54.11 15.11
C ARG A 630 67.09 54.14 16.15
N GLN A 631 66.88 53.49 17.29
CA GLN A 631 67.86 53.43 18.37
C GLN A 631 69.11 52.62 17.98
N ILE A 632 68.94 51.52 17.23
CA ILE A 632 70.06 50.72 16.70
C ILE A 632 70.90 51.52 15.70
N ASP A 633 70.25 52.28 14.81
CA ASP A 633 70.96 53.09 13.82
C ASP A 633 71.73 54.27 14.46
N GLN A 634 71.20 54.87 15.53
CA GLN A 634 71.90 55.91 16.30
C GLN A 634 73.19 55.37 16.96
N LEU A 635 73.12 54.20 17.61
CA LEU A 635 74.28 53.55 18.22
C LEU A 635 75.36 53.23 17.18
N LYS A 636 74.96 52.73 16.01
CA LYS A 636 75.88 52.48 14.88
C LYS A 636 76.57 53.77 14.40
N ALA A 637 75.83 54.88 14.30
CA ALA A 637 76.38 56.16 13.88
C ALA A 637 77.41 56.72 14.89
N GLN A 638 77.12 56.63 16.19
CA GLN A 638 78.02 57.09 17.26
C GLN A 638 79.35 56.32 17.26
N TYR A 639 79.31 54.99 17.20
CA TYR A 639 80.53 54.16 17.17
C TYR A 639 81.45 54.51 15.98
N ASN A 640 80.88 54.68 14.78
CA ASN A 640 81.65 55.02 13.59
C ASN A 640 82.30 56.42 13.67
N ASN A 641 81.59 57.41 14.23
CA ASN A 641 82.11 58.77 14.41
C ASN A 641 83.28 58.81 15.41
N LEU A 642 83.14 58.12 16.55
CA LEU A 642 84.22 58.02 17.54
C LEU A 642 85.44 57.28 16.97
N GLY A 643 85.20 56.21 16.22
CA GLY A 643 86.26 55.46 15.53
C GLY A 643 87.09 56.33 14.58
N SER A 644 86.46 57.20 13.78
CA SER A 644 87.18 58.08 12.86
C SER A 644 87.96 59.18 13.57
N LYS A 645 87.39 59.81 14.61
CA LYS A 645 88.03 60.87 15.40
C LYS A 645 89.27 60.38 16.15
N VAL A 646 89.15 59.25 16.87
CA VAL A 646 90.27 58.69 17.65
C VAL A 646 91.39 58.20 16.72
N SER A 647 91.05 57.63 15.56
CA SER A 647 92.05 57.22 14.56
C SER A 647 92.77 58.42 13.92
N GLY A 648 92.05 59.50 13.64
CA GLY A 648 92.62 60.74 13.10
C GLY A 648 93.60 61.39 14.08
N ALA A 649 93.19 61.57 15.34
CA ALA A 649 94.02 62.20 16.37
C ALA A 649 95.30 61.41 16.66
N LYS A 650 95.23 60.06 16.66
CA LYS A 650 96.42 59.20 16.81
C LYS A 650 97.49 59.52 15.77
N ASN A 651 97.09 59.64 14.50
CA ASN A 651 98.03 59.89 13.41
C ASN A 651 98.64 61.30 13.48
N GLN A 652 97.84 62.29 13.92
CA GLN A 652 98.30 63.67 14.09
C GLN A 652 99.32 63.79 15.24
N LEU A 653 99.00 63.26 16.42
CA LEU A 653 99.89 63.28 17.59
C LEU A 653 101.24 62.57 17.31
N ASP A 654 101.21 61.43 16.62
CA ASP A 654 102.40 60.66 16.24
C ASP A 654 103.30 61.37 15.20
N SER A 655 102.71 62.16 14.30
CA SER A 655 103.48 62.99 13.36
C SER A 655 104.18 64.16 14.07
N ILE A 656 103.45 64.87 14.95
CA ILE A 656 103.96 66.05 15.64
C ILE A 656 105.07 65.70 16.63
N GLU A 657 104.95 64.60 17.36
CA GLU A 657 106.00 64.12 18.28
C GLU A 657 107.33 63.92 17.52
N ARG A 658 107.27 63.29 16.33
CA ARG A 658 108.45 63.04 15.49
C ARG A 658 109.11 64.33 15.01
N HIS A 659 108.32 65.34 14.62
CA HIS A 659 108.84 66.62 14.17
C HIS A 659 109.42 67.46 15.32
N LEU A 660 108.77 67.49 16.50
CA LEU A 660 109.25 68.21 17.69
C LEU A 660 110.61 67.68 18.17
N ARG A 661 110.80 66.34 18.20
CA ARG A 661 112.09 65.73 18.58
C ARG A 661 113.23 66.12 17.62
N LYS A 662 112.95 66.21 16.31
CA LYS A 662 113.94 66.67 15.31
C LYS A 662 114.29 68.14 15.49
N PHE A 663 113.30 69.01 15.72
CA PHE A 663 113.52 70.44 15.95
C PHE A 663 114.44 70.69 17.15
N ARG A 664 114.20 69.98 18.27
CA ARG A 664 115.02 70.10 19.49
C ARG A 664 116.48 69.73 19.24
N LYS A 665 116.74 68.69 18.43
CA LYS A 665 118.10 68.23 18.11
C LYS A 665 118.87 69.27 17.29
N GLU A 666 118.27 69.80 16.23
CA GLU A 666 118.89 70.84 15.39
C GLU A 666 119.13 72.14 16.19
N TYR A 667 118.18 72.54 17.04
CA TYR A 667 118.31 73.72 17.89
C TYR A 667 119.49 73.60 18.86
N SER A 668 119.61 72.45 19.53
CA SER A 668 120.73 72.19 20.45
C SER A 668 122.09 72.24 19.76
N HIS A 669 122.19 71.73 18.54
CA HIS A 669 123.44 71.72 17.78
C HIS A 669 123.92 73.14 17.44
N ILE A 670 123.02 73.99 16.93
CA ILE A 670 123.34 75.38 16.60
C ILE A 670 123.64 76.19 17.86
N HIS A 671 122.89 75.97 18.95
CA HIS A 671 123.09 76.69 20.20
C HIS A 671 124.43 76.36 20.87
N GLU A 672 124.80 75.08 20.95
CA GLU A 672 126.12 74.66 21.47
C GLU A 672 127.26 75.24 20.65
N TRP A 673 127.12 75.27 19.32
CA TRP A 673 128.11 75.91 18.45
C TRP A 673 128.21 77.42 18.74
N PHE A 674 127.08 78.12 18.84
CA PHE A 674 127.04 79.56 19.10
C PHE A 674 127.73 79.90 20.42
N VAL A 675 127.45 79.17 21.50
CA VAL A 675 128.06 79.38 22.82
C VAL A 675 129.58 79.21 22.76
N LYS A 676 130.09 78.24 21.99
CA LYS A 676 131.55 78.06 21.80
C LYS A 676 132.16 79.24 21.05
N ALA A 677 131.54 79.67 19.95
CA ALA A 677 132.04 80.80 19.15
C ALA A 677 131.99 82.14 19.90
N ASP A 678 130.93 82.41 20.68
CA ASP A 678 130.79 83.63 21.49
C ASP A 678 131.83 83.71 22.62
N ASN A 679 132.17 82.59 23.22
CA ASN A 679 133.20 82.56 24.25
C ASN A 679 134.61 82.83 23.69
N GLU A 680 134.92 82.32 22.50
CA GLU A 680 136.23 82.55 21.88
C GLU A 680 136.39 83.99 21.37
N ILE A 681 135.35 84.61 20.79
CA ILE A 681 135.45 86.03 20.38
C ILE A 681 135.61 86.98 21.58
N ARG A 682 134.94 86.68 22.73
CA ARG A 682 135.13 87.45 23.98
C ARG A 682 136.58 87.38 24.49
N LYS A 683 137.25 86.22 24.36
CA LYS A 683 138.66 86.08 24.73
C LYS A 683 139.57 86.93 23.83
N ILE A 684 139.23 87.01 22.55
CA ILE A 684 139.97 87.78 21.54
C ILE A 684 139.81 89.29 21.77
N GLU A 685 138.59 89.77 22.00
CA GLU A 685 138.29 91.20 22.22
C GLU A 685 139.07 91.81 23.41
N ASN A 686 139.35 91.02 24.45
CA ASN A 686 139.97 91.47 25.70
C ASN A 686 141.52 91.67 25.67
N LYS A 687 142.23 91.37 24.57
CA LYS A 687 143.70 91.57 24.47
C LYS A 687 144.08 92.88 23.75
N GLN A 688 145.13 93.56 24.26
CA GLN A 688 145.74 94.79 23.69
C GLN A 688 146.61 94.48 22.45
N ILE A 689 146.50 95.28 21.39
CA ILE A 689 147.08 95.02 20.06
C ILE A 689 148.62 94.90 20.15
N SER A 690 149.16 93.70 19.89
CA SER A 690 150.59 93.34 19.86
C SER A 690 150.92 92.58 18.57
N LYS A 691 152.21 92.49 18.23
CA LYS A 691 152.87 92.18 16.93
C LYS A 691 152.45 90.88 16.16
N ASN A 692 151.31 90.23 16.42
CA ASN A 692 150.87 89.01 15.72
C ASN A 692 149.43 89.09 15.15
N THR A 693 149.15 90.09 14.30
CA THR A 693 147.82 90.37 13.70
C THR A 693 147.31 89.34 12.68
N LYS A 694 148.06 88.28 12.36
CA LYS A 694 147.70 87.33 11.28
C LYS A 694 146.82 86.16 11.74
N GLU A 695 147.10 85.57 12.92
CA GLU A 695 146.33 84.43 13.46
C GLU A 695 144.89 84.81 13.86
N GLU A 696 144.68 86.01 14.39
CA GLU A 696 143.35 86.52 14.78
C GLU A 696 142.43 86.69 13.56
N ILE A 697 142.96 87.20 12.44
CA ILE A 697 142.21 87.34 11.19
C ILE A 697 141.85 85.97 10.59
N ASP A 698 142.78 85.01 10.62
CA ASP A 698 142.51 83.67 10.06
C ASP A 698 141.44 82.93 10.88
N TRP A 699 141.41 83.07 12.22
CA TRP A 699 140.34 82.52 13.05
C TRP A 699 138.99 83.22 12.82
N ILE A 700 138.97 84.56 12.72
CA ILE A 700 137.75 85.31 12.39
C ILE A 700 137.21 84.85 11.03
N ARG A 701 138.07 84.70 10.02
CA ARG A 701 137.66 84.26 8.68
C ARG A 701 137.14 82.81 8.69
N ALA A 702 137.75 81.92 9.47
CA ALA A 702 137.28 80.55 9.67
C ALA A 702 135.90 80.52 10.36
N THR A 703 135.73 81.27 11.43
CA THR A 703 134.48 81.32 12.22
C THR A 703 133.32 81.90 11.38
N ARG A 704 133.56 82.94 10.57
CA ARG A 704 132.54 83.46 9.64
C ARG A 704 132.18 82.45 8.53
N ASN A 705 133.12 81.60 8.12
CA ASN A 705 132.85 80.56 7.15
C ASN A 705 132.00 79.42 7.76
N ASP A 706 132.17 79.16 9.06
CA ASP A 706 131.31 78.22 9.78
C ASP A 706 129.90 78.79 10.05
N ILE A 707 129.75 80.11 10.27
CA ILE A 707 128.42 80.77 10.27
C ILE A 707 127.69 80.53 8.94
N LYS A 708 128.38 80.66 7.81
CA LYS A 708 127.79 80.36 6.49
C LYS A 708 127.34 78.91 6.36
N LYS A 709 128.09 77.95 6.91
CA LYS A 709 127.68 76.54 6.91
C LYS A 709 126.42 76.31 7.77
N LEU A 710 126.19 77.10 8.81
CA LEU A 710 125.04 76.97 9.69
C LEU A 710 123.74 77.52 9.09
N GLU A 711 123.79 78.31 8.02
CA GLU A 711 122.57 78.78 7.32
C GLU A 711 121.67 77.61 6.87
N GLY A 712 122.27 76.49 6.45
CA GLY A 712 121.53 75.28 6.09
C GLY A 712 120.72 74.70 7.26
N ASN A 713 121.27 74.72 8.48
CA ASN A 713 120.61 74.18 9.67
C ASN A 713 119.52 75.13 10.21
N PHE A 714 119.64 76.44 9.96
CA PHE A 714 118.55 77.37 10.24
C PHE A 714 117.36 77.18 9.30
N GLU A 715 117.62 76.88 8.03
CA GLU A 715 116.54 76.61 7.07
C GLU A 715 115.83 75.29 7.39
N THR A 716 116.55 74.27 7.90
CA THR A 716 115.90 73.04 8.40
C THR A 716 115.08 73.30 9.66
N LEU A 717 115.56 74.08 10.63
CA LEU A 717 114.77 74.49 11.81
C LEU A 717 113.48 75.23 11.42
N LYS A 718 113.59 76.18 10.49
CA LYS A 718 112.45 76.96 9.99
C LYS A 718 111.42 76.09 9.25
N ASN A 719 111.89 75.09 8.50
CA ASN A 719 110.99 74.15 7.83
C ASN A 719 110.31 73.19 8.83
N LEU A 720 111.03 72.72 9.85
CA LEU A 720 110.44 71.88 10.92
C LEU A 720 109.39 72.64 11.72
N GLU A 721 109.66 73.90 12.08
CA GLU A 721 108.70 74.79 12.75
C GLU A 721 107.41 74.98 11.94
N ARG A 722 107.52 75.29 10.63
CA ARG A 722 106.35 75.41 9.75
C ARG A 722 105.51 74.14 9.65
N THR A 723 106.13 72.96 9.60
CA THR A 723 105.40 71.68 9.52
C THR A 723 104.66 71.39 10.82
N ILE A 724 105.31 71.60 11.97
CA ILE A 724 104.67 71.46 13.29
C ILE A 724 103.49 72.43 13.42
N GLN A 725 103.65 73.67 12.95
CA GLN A 725 102.60 74.70 12.98
C GLN A 725 101.38 74.37 12.11
N LYS A 726 101.57 73.64 11.00
CA LYS A 726 100.46 73.19 10.14
C LYS A 726 99.70 72.01 10.74
N GLU A 727 100.39 71.15 11.48
CA GLU A 727 99.80 69.94 12.07
C GLU A 727 99.21 70.19 13.46
N ALA A 728 99.66 71.23 14.17
CA ALA A 728 99.13 71.60 15.47
C ALA A 728 97.75 72.26 15.37
N ASP A 729 96.86 71.92 16.32
CA ASP A 729 95.51 72.50 16.39
C ASP A 729 95.54 74.01 16.70
N ARG A 730 96.67 74.54 17.19
CA ARG A 730 96.92 75.96 17.49
C ARG A 730 98.38 76.36 17.28
N PRO A 731 98.68 77.64 17.01
CA PRO A 731 100.04 78.10 16.78
C PRO A 731 100.93 77.96 18.02
N LEU A 732 102.03 77.20 17.90
CA LEU A 732 103.04 76.98 18.95
C LEU A 732 104.12 78.07 18.91
N THR A 733 103.80 79.28 19.41
CA THR A 733 104.68 80.47 19.35
C THR A 733 106.03 80.31 20.03
N SER A 734 106.13 79.48 21.08
CA SER A 734 107.37 79.21 21.81
C SER A 734 108.50 78.64 20.93
N LEU A 735 108.18 77.82 19.92
CA LEU A 735 109.18 77.25 19.00
C LEU A 735 109.69 78.30 18.02
N HIS A 736 108.80 79.16 17.55
CA HIS A 736 109.09 80.28 16.66
C HIS A 736 110.04 81.29 17.33
N ASP A 737 109.74 81.67 18.57
CA ASP A 737 110.55 82.62 19.35
C ASP A 737 111.98 82.09 19.59
N LYS A 738 112.11 80.80 19.92
CA LYS A 738 113.42 80.14 20.10
C LYS A 738 114.26 80.21 18.81
N ALA A 739 113.68 79.91 17.66
CA ALA A 739 114.39 79.93 16.37
C ALA A 739 114.84 81.35 15.98
N ILE A 740 114.00 82.37 16.22
CA ILE A 740 114.33 83.78 15.94
C ILE A 740 115.46 84.28 16.85
N GLU A 741 115.37 84.01 18.15
CA GLU A 741 116.37 84.47 19.11
C GLU A 741 117.75 83.86 18.82
N LEU A 742 117.80 82.59 18.45
CA LEU A 742 119.06 81.92 18.08
C LEU A 742 119.71 82.55 16.84
N LYS A 743 118.89 82.92 15.84
CA LYS A 743 119.38 83.61 14.63
C LYS A 743 119.89 85.01 14.95
N ARG A 744 119.15 85.76 15.78
CA ARG A 744 119.54 87.09 16.26
C ARG A 744 120.90 87.06 16.98
N GLN A 745 121.11 86.05 17.82
CA GLN A 745 122.35 85.85 18.57
C GLN A 745 123.55 85.58 17.64
N ILE A 746 123.39 84.74 16.62
CA ILE A 746 124.45 84.46 15.64
C ILE A 746 124.74 85.68 14.74
N ASP A 747 123.71 86.42 14.32
CA ASP A 747 123.90 87.67 13.54
C ASP A 747 124.65 88.75 14.34
N GLN A 748 124.48 88.76 15.67
CA GLN A 748 125.20 89.66 16.56
C GLN A 748 126.67 89.23 16.74
N LEU A 749 126.92 87.91 16.77
CA LEU A 749 128.28 87.36 16.73
C LEU A 749 129.00 87.70 15.42
N ASP A 750 128.35 87.54 14.26
CA ASP A 750 128.97 87.87 12.96
C ASP A 750 129.32 89.36 12.83
N ARG A 751 128.48 90.24 13.41
CA ARG A 751 128.78 91.67 13.50
C ARG A 751 130.01 91.94 14.36
N ARG A 752 130.10 91.34 15.55
CA ARG A 752 131.28 91.49 16.42
C ARG A 752 132.55 90.95 15.76
N LEU A 753 132.45 89.84 15.01
CA LEU A 753 133.56 89.31 14.21
C LEU A 753 134.01 90.31 13.14
N LYS A 754 133.07 91.04 12.53
CA LYS A 754 133.37 92.07 11.53
C LYS A 754 134.05 93.29 12.14
N ASP A 755 133.47 93.84 13.20
CA ASP A 755 134.02 95.03 13.88
C ASP A 755 135.44 94.75 14.39
N ARG A 756 135.69 93.57 14.94
CA ARG A 756 137.04 93.17 15.37
C ARG A 756 138.00 93.01 14.21
N SER A 757 137.55 92.47 13.07
CA SER A 757 138.37 92.38 11.85
C SER A 757 138.79 93.76 11.35
N GLU A 758 137.87 94.74 11.33
CA GLU A 758 138.15 96.11 10.88
C GLU A 758 139.14 96.83 11.81
N ILE A 759 139.01 96.66 13.14
CA ILE A 759 139.94 97.21 14.13
C ILE A 759 141.37 96.65 13.95
N VAL A 760 141.49 95.36 13.63
CA VAL A 760 142.79 94.69 13.42
C VAL A 760 143.41 95.06 12.07
N GLU A 761 142.61 95.33 11.04
CA GLU A 761 143.09 95.76 9.70
C GLU A 761 143.53 97.23 9.63
N VAL A 762 142.92 98.13 10.42
CA VAL A 762 143.30 99.56 10.47
C VAL A 762 144.59 99.83 11.25
N ASN A 763 144.99 98.92 12.14
CA ASN A 763 146.24 99.01 12.92
C ASN A 763 147.45 98.31 12.23
N LYS A 764 147.38 98.10 10.91
CA LYS A 764 148.35 97.31 10.13
C LYS A 764 149.30 98.16 9.29
#